data_AF-A0A952L7C1-F1
#
_entry.id   AF-A0A952L7C1-F1
#
_cell.length_a   1.000
_cell.length_b   1.000
_cell.length_c   1.000
_cell.angle_alpha   90.00
_cell.angle_beta   90.00
_cell.angle_gamma   90.00
#
_symmetry.space_group_name_H-M   'P 1'
#
loop_
_entity.id
_entity.type
_entity.pdbx_description
1 polymer ?
#
loop_
_entity_poly.entity_id
_entity_poly.type
_entity_poly.pdbx_seq_one_letter_code
_entity_poly.pdbx_strand_id
1 'polypeptide(L)'
;MSAFTATSQDKLSLFSSNDGVTFTSLGSEVYQPPKDLLRDPSIIRAADGLYYVAYTTNWNGSTFGIAKSADLKNWTHVADVPVKLAGVKNVWAPEWFRDSDGGLKLIVSLSTKGTGGPFAAYTVKALDAGFTKFADPVPMRGLENNCIDTFVIQHEGRYVAFTKNETTKFIELATAASLEGPWTIQKTGDWAGWGGPSEGQALVPIKSSDSRAGWRIYFDDYTSKRYWYSDSFDGLNTWTARKELGGVSGTVRHFTVISEDTAQLERATAPKNKPKSITWDRHSLIIDGRREMVFAGEFHPFRLPSPSLWRDVLQKMKAAGLNAVSLYFSWGYHSAKPGHYDFTGVRNIERAIEMAEEEGLYVIARMGPYVNAELTAGGFPGWLLRQRAEARTDAADYQAAADEWMTQINAILARHQLTNGGGNVIAYQLENELFSVQPKNIRHMQHLADKARTDGITVPLFHNAASRLPDWTPKNSTAPFANPGPTDLYAFDGYPGGVCGVDGQPGSPAPAPDWGLYGRNFPKVGSLASPNTPGFVAEIGAGWFDYWGSNGTYECTARRQGGGYERVFYGSSLINALTIHSIYMAFGGTSWGWQPGPIVYTSYDYGAPISEARVMRDKALVLKQMGGFVRAATPVLAEMDKGEVLDPGNAKVRLYHNVNKALGSHVLLAQHNHLSGTEAFGFKLQTGDGTYQVPQAGKLTLTGQDAKLLLASYALERQHLVYSTSELQAQMQQGARDLALLYGRNVDDGETVLRYAAKPTVKLLRGQAQVNWDAKNGDLRLNYQHTGLIEVLISGAGRAPLLLLIADEKTGQEFWRLQAGGHAVLVRSPGLVRSAALDGKMLRLRGDTTAPSMLRAWVPEGITGLSFNGQAVATAAQDFSLTTRTALPGPEPIQLPDLAQLKWTRRFDSLEAAPNFDDSAWRKADAPASAANVYTAPDKGQPVLAMSDYGFHHGDVWYRGRFTTSTANPQQLELFFGAGGAGMIQVWLDGQFLGQQENDTGRPFPETTDTFKQWLKNLPAGEHVLAVVVRNNSHNWDLFADDAHKEARGLIAASITPKGGQRFGTPIAWKIQGNKGGEDIADLVRGPMNNGGLHGERMGWHLPADPAKPQAGWEETTVGAAPPAPGTYWLRTNFRLDLPQGHDVQLGLAFGDTTQPRSEVENRALIFVNGWNLGQFIAHVGPQRVFVLPPGILNPNGENTLTLAVTTDGQAANALETLRLVPLAVARGGVPLEAVPQPRNLQR
;
A
#
# COMPACT_ATOMS: atom_id res chain seq x y z
N MET A 1 15.79 17.18 12.26
CA MET A 1 15.35 16.43 13.46
C MET A 1 15.68 14.96 13.26
N SER A 2 16.38 14.35 14.20
CA SER A 2 16.56 12.89 14.30
C SER A 2 15.60 12.34 15.33
N ALA A 3 14.95 11.21 15.06
CA ALA A 3 14.01 10.62 16.00
C ALA A 3 13.93 9.09 15.84
N PHE A 4 13.49 8.41 16.89
CA PHE A 4 12.82 7.12 16.76
C PHE A 4 11.32 7.30 16.98
N THR A 5 10.51 6.35 16.54
CA THR A 5 9.06 6.51 16.46
C THR A 5 8.35 5.94 17.69
N ALA A 6 7.06 6.23 17.84
CA ALA A 6 6.25 5.62 18.89
C ALA A 6 6.07 4.10 18.71
N THR A 7 6.27 3.61 17.48
CA THR A 7 6.06 2.22 17.05
C THR A 7 7.35 1.41 16.94
N SER A 8 8.53 2.05 16.84
CA SER A 8 9.85 1.43 16.72
C SER A 8 10.89 2.17 17.55
N GLN A 9 11.70 1.44 18.30
CA GLN A 9 12.82 1.97 19.12
C GLN A 9 14.19 1.44 18.66
N ASP A 10 14.24 0.91 17.45
CA ASP A 10 15.40 0.26 16.83
C ASP A 10 15.74 0.89 15.48
N LYS A 11 14.97 1.89 15.04
CA LYS A 11 15.17 2.55 13.74
C LYS A 11 15.22 4.08 13.89
N LEU A 12 16.07 4.71 13.09
CA LEU A 12 16.18 6.15 12.94
C LEU A 12 15.27 6.63 11.81
N SER A 13 14.46 7.65 12.10
CA SER A 13 13.76 8.45 11.11
C SER A 13 14.24 9.90 11.20
N LEU A 14 14.24 10.57 10.05
CA LEU A 14 14.67 11.96 9.93
C LEU A 14 13.53 12.82 9.42
N PHE A 15 13.47 14.03 9.97
CA PHE A 15 12.46 15.02 9.62
C PHE A 15 13.11 16.39 9.43
N SER A 16 12.53 17.20 8.55
CA SER A 16 12.96 18.57 8.26
C SER A 16 11.79 19.54 8.38
N SER A 17 12.11 20.80 8.64
CA SER A 17 11.14 21.89 8.73
C SER A 17 11.82 23.20 8.36
N ASN A 18 11.14 24.03 7.58
CA ASN A 18 11.63 25.37 7.20
C ASN A 18 11.19 26.47 8.19
N ASP A 19 10.08 26.25 8.92
CA ASP A 19 9.52 27.18 9.91
C ASP A 19 9.84 26.77 11.37
N GLY A 20 10.42 25.57 11.53
CA GLY A 20 10.70 24.95 12.81
C GLY A 20 9.45 24.57 13.62
N VAL A 21 8.27 24.48 13.01
CA VAL A 21 7.01 24.09 13.69
C VAL A 21 6.28 22.97 12.98
N THR A 22 6.29 22.97 11.64
CA THR A 22 5.67 21.93 10.81
C THR A 22 6.77 21.09 10.18
N PHE A 23 6.85 19.83 10.59
CA PHE A 23 7.86 18.90 10.12
C PHE A 23 7.29 17.95 9.06
N THR A 24 8.09 17.63 8.07
CA THR A 24 7.82 16.60 7.07
C THR A 24 8.90 15.52 7.14
N SER A 25 8.56 14.30 6.71
CA SER A 25 9.54 13.21 6.59
C SER A 25 10.66 13.64 5.63
N LEU A 26 11.90 13.58 6.09
CA LEU A 26 13.11 13.65 5.25
C LEU A 26 13.55 12.25 4.80
N GLY A 27 13.24 11.25 5.63
CA GLY A 27 13.39 9.83 5.34
C GLY A 27 12.89 9.02 6.53
N SER A 28 12.04 8.03 6.27
CA SER A 28 11.48 7.15 7.30
C SER A 28 12.31 5.88 7.42
N GLU A 29 12.71 5.52 8.65
CA GLU A 29 13.43 4.27 8.94
C GLU A 29 14.75 4.10 8.15
N VAL A 30 15.50 5.20 8.00
CA VAL A 30 16.73 5.28 7.18
C VAL A 30 17.92 4.51 7.75
N TYR A 31 17.86 4.08 9.00
CA TYR A 31 18.94 3.33 9.64
C TYR A 31 18.42 2.42 10.77
N GLN A 32 18.92 1.19 10.80
CA GLN A 32 18.78 0.25 11.91
C GLN A 32 20.19 -0.15 12.36
N PRO A 33 20.54 -0.02 13.66
CA PRO A 33 21.86 -0.41 14.13
C PRO A 33 22.01 -1.93 14.24
N PRO A 34 23.24 -2.46 14.35
CA PRO A 34 23.50 -3.89 14.54
C PRO A 34 22.95 -4.47 15.85
N LYS A 35 22.71 -3.62 16.85
CA LYS A 35 21.99 -3.96 18.07
C LYS A 35 20.55 -3.48 17.93
N ASP A 36 19.59 -4.24 18.43
CA ASP A 36 18.14 -3.95 18.30
C ASP A 36 17.65 -2.78 19.20
N LEU A 37 18.45 -1.73 19.38
CA LEU A 37 18.05 -0.51 20.07
C LEU A 37 18.75 0.73 19.48
N LEU A 38 17.94 1.71 19.10
CA LEU A 38 18.32 3.05 18.68
C LEU A 38 17.42 4.03 19.42
N ARG A 39 17.83 4.39 20.65
CA ARG A 39 17.11 5.38 21.45
C ARG A 39 17.88 6.68 21.54
N ASP A 40 17.12 7.74 21.81
CA ASP A 40 17.62 9.09 22.10
C ASP A 40 18.66 9.58 21.07
N PRO A 41 18.34 9.57 19.75
CA PRO A 41 19.31 9.85 18.70
C PRO A 41 19.62 11.35 18.62
N SER A 42 20.84 11.72 18.99
CA SER A 42 21.38 13.06 18.76
C SER A 42 22.14 13.14 17.45
N ILE A 43 21.74 14.08 16.58
CA ILE A 43 22.37 14.32 15.28
C ILE A 43 23.23 15.58 15.31
N ILE A 44 24.38 15.55 14.64
CA ILE A 44 25.20 16.74 14.38
C ILE A 44 25.89 16.63 13.02
N ARG A 45 26.17 17.77 12.40
CA ARG A 45 27.10 17.86 11.26
C ARG A 45 28.50 18.16 11.77
N ALA A 46 29.48 17.32 11.44
CA ALA A 46 30.87 17.48 11.85
C ALA A 46 31.69 18.34 10.85
N ALA A 47 32.93 18.67 11.23
CA ALA A 47 33.80 19.56 10.44
C ALA A 47 34.28 18.93 9.11
N ASP A 48 34.21 17.61 8.99
CA ASP A 48 34.48 16.87 7.75
C ASP A 48 33.31 16.93 6.75
N GLY A 49 32.21 17.57 7.13
CA GLY A 49 31.01 17.73 6.31
C GLY A 49 30.02 16.57 6.39
N LEU A 50 30.32 15.52 7.18
CA LEU A 50 29.42 14.40 7.39
C LEU A 50 28.45 14.65 8.55
N TYR A 51 27.31 13.97 8.50
CA TYR A 51 26.37 13.88 9.59
C TYR A 51 26.69 12.68 10.46
N TYR A 52 26.62 12.86 11.77
CA TYR A 52 26.81 11.83 12.77
C TYR A 52 25.61 11.76 13.68
N VAL A 53 25.19 10.54 14.03
CA VAL A 53 24.19 10.30 15.06
C VAL A 53 24.83 9.52 16.20
N ALA A 54 24.66 10.01 17.43
CA ALA A 54 24.93 9.26 18.64
C ALA A 54 23.60 8.76 19.23
N TYR A 55 23.58 7.54 19.77
CA TYR A 55 22.34 6.94 20.27
C TYR A 55 22.59 5.95 21.42
N THR A 56 21.56 5.76 22.24
CA THR A 56 21.49 4.75 23.29
C THR A 56 21.39 3.35 22.68
N THR A 57 22.29 2.43 23.07
CA THR A 57 22.38 1.07 22.47
C THR A 57 21.75 -0.03 23.33
N ASN A 58 21.45 0.22 24.60
CA ASN A 58 20.92 -0.78 25.53
C ASN A 58 20.05 -0.16 26.65
N TRP A 59 19.06 -0.93 27.12
CA TRP A 59 18.35 -0.61 28.36
C TRP A 59 19.23 -0.76 29.59
N ASN A 60 20.10 -1.78 29.64
CA ASN A 60 21.12 -1.95 30.67
C ASN A 60 22.43 -2.26 29.96
N GLY A 61 23.36 -1.31 29.96
CA GLY A 61 24.62 -1.42 29.26
C GLY A 61 25.51 -0.19 29.48
N SER A 62 26.77 -0.36 29.12
CA SER A 62 27.82 0.65 29.29
C SER A 62 28.29 1.25 27.96
N THR A 63 27.46 1.23 26.91
CA THR A 63 27.84 1.71 25.57
C THR A 63 26.83 2.69 24.99
N PHE A 64 27.32 3.65 24.20
CA PHE A 64 26.53 4.41 23.22
C PHE A 64 27.00 4.07 21.81
N GLY A 65 26.14 4.25 20.81
CA GLY A 65 26.41 3.93 19.42
C GLY A 65 26.67 5.20 18.60
N ILE A 66 27.45 5.05 17.53
CA ILE A 66 27.73 6.12 16.57
C ILE A 66 27.48 5.59 15.16
N ALA A 67 26.74 6.36 14.37
CA ALA A 67 26.55 6.14 12.95
C ALA A 67 26.84 7.43 12.17
N LYS A 68 27.17 7.30 10.90
CA LYS A 68 27.47 8.44 10.02
C LYS A 68 26.78 8.36 8.68
N SER A 69 26.51 9.52 8.07
CA SER A 69 25.96 9.64 6.73
C SER A 69 26.49 10.90 6.03
N ALA A 70 26.71 10.79 4.72
CA ALA A 70 27.04 11.95 3.87
C ALA A 70 25.80 12.61 3.25
N ASP A 71 24.68 11.88 3.18
CA ASP A 71 23.49 12.24 2.40
C ASP A 71 22.18 12.12 3.18
N LEU A 72 22.26 11.87 4.50
CA LEU A 72 21.14 11.65 5.42
C LEU A 72 20.24 10.45 5.08
N LYS A 73 20.52 9.73 3.99
CA LYS A 73 19.74 8.56 3.53
C LYS A 73 20.48 7.26 3.82
N ASN A 74 21.77 7.21 3.48
CA ASN A 74 22.62 6.04 3.64
C ASN A 74 23.47 6.20 4.90
N TRP A 75 23.15 5.40 5.92
CA TRP A 75 23.83 5.44 7.21
C TRP A 75 24.77 4.24 7.38
N THR A 76 25.96 4.49 7.89
CA THR A 76 26.97 3.47 8.19
C THR A 76 27.26 3.45 9.68
N HIS A 77 27.19 2.26 10.28
CA HIS A 77 27.65 2.06 11.66
C HIS A 77 29.13 2.43 11.79
N VAL A 78 29.47 3.21 12.81
CA VAL A 78 30.85 3.59 13.12
C VAL A 78 31.39 2.76 14.27
N ALA A 79 30.78 2.85 15.46
CA ALA A 79 31.24 2.14 16.66
C ALA A 79 30.15 2.05 17.73
N ASP A 80 30.20 0.99 18.53
CA ASP A 80 29.60 0.98 19.87
C ASP A 80 30.69 1.32 20.88
N VAL A 81 30.64 2.50 21.46
CA VAL A 81 31.69 3.06 22.30
C VAL A 81 31.43 2.72 23.76
N PRO A 82 32.35 2.00 24.44
CA PRO A 82 32.23 1.73 25.86
C PRO A 82 32.58 2.95 26.71
N VAL A 83 31.73 3.25 27.68
CA VAL A 83 31.95 4.27 28.71
C VAL A 83 32.71 3.65 29.87
N LYS A 84 33.92 4.14 30.11
CA LYS A 84 34.83 3.63 31.14
C LYS A 84 34.56 4.30 32.50
N LEU A 85 33.45 3.92 33.13
CA LEU A 85 33.12 4.32 34.50
C LEU A 85 32.83 3.07 35.34
N ALA A 86 33.53 2.93 36.47
CA ALA A 86 33.39 1.76 37.33
C ALA A 86 31.93 1.62 37.84
N GLY A 87 31.33 0.45 37.60
CA GLY A 87 29.97 0.15 38.06
C GLY A 87 28.84 0.82 37.28
N VAL A 88 29.11 1.49 36.15
CA VAL A 88 28.05 2.05 35.29
C VAL A 88 27.18 0.93 34.73
N LYS A 89 25.86 1.12 34.83
CA LYS A 89 24.84 0.19 34.35
C LYS A 89 24.02 0.74 33.19
N ASN A 90 23.99 2.05 33.01
CA ASN A 90 23.22 2.72 31.96
C ASN A 90 24.03 3.89 31.39
N VAL A 91 24.07 3.97 30.07
CA VAL A 91 24.60 5.08 29.28
C VAL A 91 23.50 5.51 28.34
N TRP A 92 22.78 6.57 28.69
CA TRP A 92 21.56 7.00 28.01
C TRP A 92 21.65 8.46 27.54
N ALA A 93 20.76 8.81 26.62
CA ALA A 93 20.58 10.16 26.09
C ALA A 93 21.90 10.85 25.70
N PRO A 94 22.71 10.25 24.81
CA PRO A 94 23.89 10.92 24.30
C PRO A 94 23.48 12.14 23.46
N GLU A 95 23.97 13.32 23.82
CA GLU A 95 23.70 14.58 23.12
C GLU A 95 24.99 15.21 22.61
N TRP A 96 25.05 15.54 21.32
CA TRP A 96 26.19 16.22 20.73
C TRP A 96 26.26 17.68 21.19
N PHE A 97 27.46 18.11 21.56
CA PHE A 97 27.76 19.49 21.89
C PHE A 97 29.01 19.96 21.16
N ARG A 98 28.90 21.11 20.50
CA ARG A 98 30.04 21.81 19.90
C ARG A 98 30.51 22.91 20.85
N ASP A 99 31.73 22.76 21.35
CA ASP A 99 32.32 23.71 22.29
C ASP A 99 32.91 24.95 21.57
N SER A 100 33.33 25.95 22.34
CA SER A 100 33.86 27.22 21.83
C SER A 100 35.14 27.09 21.01
N ASP A 101 35.91 26.02 21.23
CA ASP A 101 37.10 25.67 20.45
C ASP A 101 36.75 24.94 19.13
N GLY A 102 35.46 24.74 18.85
CA GLY A 102 34.95 24.00 17.71
C GLY A 102 34.96 22.48 17.87
N GLY A 103 35.53 21.98 18.98
CA GLY A 103 35.61 20.56 19.31
C GLY A 103 34.24 19.96 19.61
N LEU A 104 34.03 18.72 19.17
CA LEU A 104 32.82 17.96 19.46
C LEU A 104 33.00 17.10 20.71
N LYS A 105 32.04 17.22 21.62
CA LYS A 105 31.90 16.42 22.84
C LYS A 105 30.50 15.79 22.84
N LEU A 106 30.36 14.66 23.53
CA LEU A 106 29.06 14.11 23.88
C LEU A 106 28.75 14.42 25.34
N ILE A 107 27.50 14.74 25.62
CA ILE A 107 26.92 14.77 26.96
C ILE A 107 26.13 13.48 27.11
N VAL A 108 26.39 12.70 28.15
CA VAL A 108 25.73 11.42 28.40
C VAL A 108 25.17 11.38 29.82
N SER A 109 24.04 10.70 29.98
CA SER A 109 23.41 10.49 31.28
C SER A 109 23.77 9.11 31.80
N LEU A 110 24.53 9.06 32.90
CA LEU A 110 25.08 7.83 33.47
C LEU A 110 24.41 7.45 34.79
N SER A 111 24.10 6.17 34.96
CA SER A 111 23.62 5.61 36.24
C SER A 111 24.41 4.36 36.60
N THR A 112 24.81 4.25 37.88
CA THR A 112 25.41 3.04 38.47
C THR A 112 24.37 2.15 39.17
N LYS A 113 23.12 2.62 39.26
CA LYS A 113 22.03 1.97 40.01
C LYS A 113 21.01 1.28 39.12
N GLY A 114 21.00 1.54 37.81
CA GLY A 114 20.04 0.95 36.88
C GLY A 114 19.12 1.99 36.24
N THR A 115 18.09 1.49 35.55
CA THR A 115 17.09 2.28 34.81
C THR A 115 16.27 3.26 35.65
N GLY A 116 16.17 3.04 36.96
CA GLY A 116 15.46 3.93 37.89
C GLY A 116 16.28 5.11 38.41
N GLY A 117 17.53 5.27 37.97
CA GLY A 117 18.44 6.30 38.47
C GLY A 117 18.99 6.02 39.88
N PRO A 118 19.65 7.01 40.52
CA PRO A 118 19.80 8.38 40.02
C PRO A 118 20.76 8.47 38.83
N PHE A 119 20.46 9.39 37.92
CA PHE A 119 21.34 9.76 36.79
C PHE A 119 22.20 10.97 37.12
N ALA A 120 23.35 11.06 36.47
CA ALA A 120 24.23 12.22 36.49
C ALA A 120 24.75 12.51 35.08
N ALA A 121 24.90 13.79 34.73
CA ALA A 121 25.42 14.21 33.43
C ALA A 121 26.95 14.15 33.40
N TYR A 122 27.51 13.59 32.32
CA TYR A 122 28.94 13.52 32.06
C TYR A 122 29.25 14.00 30.66
N THR A 123 30.43 14.58 30.47
CA THR A 123 30.97 14.84 29.14
C THR A 123 31.94 13.74 28.72
N VAL A 124 31.96 13.45 27.42
CA VAL A 124 32.87 12.48 26.82
C VAL A 124 33.47 13.12 25.57
N LYS A 125 34.78 13.35 25.57
CA LYS A 125 35.48 14.00 24.46
C LYS A 125 35.90 12.97 23.40
N ALA A 126 35.65 13.26 22.13
CA ALA A 126 36.18 12.46 21.02
C ALA A 126 37.71 12.56 20.97
N LEU A 127 38.40 11.43 20.79
CA LEU A 127 39.87 11.36 20.71
C LEU A 127 40.40 11.26 19.27
N ASP A 128 39.52 10.99 18.31
CA ASP A 128 39.83 10.89 16.90
C ASP A 128 38.72 11.52 16.04
N ALA A 129 39.08 11.98 14.84
CA ALA A 129 38.14 12.57 13.89
C ALA A 129 37.12 11.55 13.33
N GLY A 130 37.39 10.25 13.46
CA GLY A 130 36.47 9.19 13.04
C GLY A 130 35.38 8.87 14.06
N PHE A 131 35.43 9.46 15.26
CA PHE A 131 34.54 9.18 16.39
C PHE A 131 34.48 7.68 16.73
N THR A 132 35.63 7.02 16.66
CA THR A 132 35.78 5.60 17.04
C THR A 132 36.30 5.43 18.47
N LYS A 133 36.93 6.48 19.03
CA LYS A 133 37.57 6.50 20.34
C LYS A 133 37.15 7.75 21.10
N PHE A 134 36.88 7.56 22.38
CA PHE A 134 36.43 8.60 23.28
C PHE A 134 37.21 8.53 24.60
N ALA A 135 37.38 9.70 25.22
CA ALA A 135 38.04 9.85 26.51
C ALA A 135 37.19 9.24 27.63
N ASP A 136 37.78 9.11 28.81
CA ASP A 136 37.03 8.71 30.01
C ASP A 136 35.97 9.80 30.35
N PRO A 137 34.78 9.41 30.84
CA PRO A 137 33.71 10.36 31.13
C PRO A 137 34.09 11.32 32.26
N VAL A 138 33.88 12.62 32.05
CA VAL A 138 34.16 13.67 33.03
C VAL A 138 32.85 14.20 33.60
N PRO A 139 32.63 14.17 34.93
CA PRO A 139 31.37 14.60 35.53
C PRO A 139 31.12 16.10 35.31
N MET A 140 29.88 16.44 34.96
CA MET A 140 29.40 17.82 34.95
C MET A 140 28.99 18.22 36.37
N ARG A 141 29.97 18.71 37.15
CA ARG A 141 29.80 18.96 38.58
C ARG A 141 28.65 19.92 38.84
N GLY A 142 27.68 19.54 39.66
CA GLY A 142 26.44 20.28 39.93
C GLY A 142 25.18 19.71 39.25
N LEU A 143 25.34 18.73 38.34
CA LEU A 143 24.24 18.02 37.65
C LEU A 143 24.18 16.53 38.03
N GLU A 144 24.60 16.16 39.23
CA GLU A 144 24.56 14.77 39.74
C GLU A 144 23.24 14.41 40.44
N ASN A 145 22.34 15.38 40.61
CA ASN A 145 21.09 15.24 41.38
C ASN A 145 19.94 14.64 40.57
N ASN A 146 20.17 13.46 39.97
CA ASN A 146 19.19 12.75 39.14
C ASN A 146 18.81 13.49 37.85
N CYS A 147 19.78 14.12 37.20
CA CYS A 147 19.62 14.85 35.94
C CYS A 147 19.84 13.93 34.72
N ILE A 148 18.96 14.01 33.72
CA ILE A 148 18.99 13.25 32.45
C ILE A 148 18.58 14.14 31.26
N ASP A 149 18.82 13.67 30.03
CA ASP A 149 18.47 14.37 28.78
C ASP A 149 19.09 15.77 28.69
N THR A 150 20.32 15.92 29.18
CA THR A 150 20.93 17.26 29.37
C THR A 150 21.37 17.86 28.04
N PHE A 151 20.71 18.95 27.63
CA PHE A 151 21.02 19.72 26.43
C PHE A 151 21.73 21.02 26.80
N VAL A 152 22.90 21.28 26.22
CA VAL A 152 23.72 22.46 26.55
C VAL A 152 23.88 23.38 25.36
N ILE A 153 23.77 24.69 25.63
CA ILE A 153 24.09 25.75 24.69
C ILE A 153 25.11 26.72 25.30
N GLN A 154 25.78 27.48 24.43
CA GLN A 154 26.54 28.66 24.83
C GLN A 154 25.68 29.91 24.64
N HIS A 155 25.54 30.71 25.70
CA HIS A 155 24.73 31.93 25.67
C HIS A 155 25.38 32.99 26.56
N GLU A 156 25.63 34.18 26.01
CA GLU A 156 26.19 35.34 26.72
C GLU A 156 27.49 35.04 27.50
N GLY A 157 28.41 34.29 26.88
CA GLY A 157 29.72 33.98 27.47
C GLY A 157 29.70 32.93 28.59
N ARG A 158 28.59 32.21 28.76
CA ARG A 158 28.41 31.15 29.75
C ARG A 158 27.74 29.92 29.14
N TYR A 159 27.86 28.79 29.82
CA TYR A 159 27.19 27.54 29.45
C TYR A 159 25.83 27.48 30.14
N VAL A 160 24.79 27.14 29.38
CA VAL A 160 23.42 27.00 29.86
C VAL A 160 22.94 25.60 29.54
N ALA A 161 22.45 24.87 30.54
CA ALA A 161 21.92 23.53 30.41
C ALA A 161 20.42 23.53 30.67
N PHE A 162 19.67 22.89 29.79
CA PHE A 162 18.32 22.45 30.07
C PHE A 162 18.40 20.95 30.34
N THR A 163 18.02 20.53 31.54
CA THR A 163 18.15 19.14 31.99
C THR A 163 16.85 18.67 32.61
N LYS A 164 16.45 17.43 32.35
CA LYS A 164 15.30 16.85 33.03
C LYS A 164 15.75 16.34 34.39
N ASN A 165 15.06 16.75 35.43
CA ASN A 165 15.20 16.11 36.73
C ASN A 165 14.31 14.87 36.77
N GLU A 166 14.92 13.69 36.82
CA GLU A 166 14.21 12.41 36.75
C GLU A 166 13.36 12.13 37.99
N THR A 167 13.58 12.85 39.09
CA THR A 167 12.72 12.79 40.29
C THR A 167 11.46 13.62 40.11
N THR A 168 11.57 14.87 39.64
CA THR A 168 10.43 15.80 39.53
C THR A 168 9.72 15.72 38.17
N LYS A 169 10.39 15.16 37.16
CA LYS A 169 9.96 15.07 35.76
C LYS A 169 9.77 16.41 35.06
N PHE A 170 10.41 17.47 35.57
CA PHE A 170 10.43 18.79 34.95
C PHE A 170 11.79 19.08 34.30
N ILE A 171 11.76 19.95 33.29
CA ILE A 171 12.95 20.52 32.68
C ILE A 171 13.44 21.68 33.55
N GLU A 172 14.67 21.59 34.03
CA GLU A 172 15.34 22.56 34.89
C GLU A 172 16.41 23.33 34.12
N LEU A 173 16.61 24.60 34.50
CA LEU A 173 17.61 25.48 33.88
C LEU A 173 18.81 25.60 34.79
N ALA A 174 20.01 25.29 34.29
CA ALA A 174 21.27 25.44 35.01
C ALA A 174 22.31 26.23 34.21
N THR A 175 23.26 26.86 34.91
CA THR A 175 24.33 27.65 34.28
C THR A 175 25.69 27.35 34.86
N ALA A 176 26.75 27.45 34.05
CA ALA A 176 28.15 27.31 34.48
C ALA A 176 29.09 28.22 33.68
N ALA A 177 30.27 28.53 34.24
CA ALA A 177 31.35 29.24 33.54
C ALA A 177 32.16 28.33 32.59
N SER A 178 32.13 27.01 32.83
CA SER A 178 32.78 25.98 32.01
C SER A 178 31.89 24.75 31.90
N LEU A 179 32.05 23.97 30.83
CA LEU A 179 31.21 22.80 30.55
C LEU A 179 31.25 21.74 31.66
N GLU A 180 32.41 21.53 32.30
CA GLU A 180 32.59 20.59 33.40
C GLU A 180 32.10 21.14 34.76
N GLY A 181 31.52 22.35 34.78
CA GLY A 181 30.98 23.01 35.97
C GLY A 181 32.01 23.75 36.83
N PRO A 182 31.62 24.25 38.01
CA PRO A 182 30.39 23.91 38.71
C PRO A 182 29.14 24.51 38.05
N TRP A 183 28.12 23.67 37.88
CA TRP A 183 26.78 24.02 37.43
C TRP A 183 25.92 24.46 38.61
N THR A 184 25.13 25.51 38.41
CA THR A 184 24.15 26.00 39.39
C THR A 184 22.76 25.95 38.75
N ILE A 185 21.84 25.18 39.34
CA ILE A 185 20.43 25.13 38.94
C ILE A 185 19.76 26.45 39.34
N GLN A 186 19.26 27.19 38.35
CA GLN A 186 18.64 28.52 38.50
C GLN A 186 17.12 28.44 38.61
N LYS A 187 16.49 27.49 37.92
CA LYS A 187 15.03 27.34 37.84
C LYS A 187 14.65 25.86 37.93
N THR A 188 13.63 25.54 38.73
CA THR A 188 13.13 24.17 38.97
C THR A 188 11.60 24.12 38.89
N GLY A 189 11.03 22.92 38.75
CA GLY A 189 9.58 22.73 38.63
C GLY A 189 9.00 23.28 37.32
N ASP A 190 7.72 23.66 37.33
CA ASP A 190 7.03 24.25 36.16
C ASP A 190 7.29 25.77 36.03
N TRP A 191 8.56 26.17 36.07
CA TRP A 191 8.95 27.58 36.08
C TRP A 191 8.65 28.32 34.77
N ALA A 192 8.46 27.59 33.66
CA ALA A 192 8.15 28.12 32.34
C ALA A 192 6.66 27.95 31.95
N GLY A 193 5.84 27.30 32.79
CA GLY A 193 4.41 27.08 32.53
C GLY A 193 4.13 26.07 31.41
N TRP A 194 5.02 25.11 31.20
CA TRP A 194 4.85 24.04 30.20
C TRP A 194 4.06 22.84 30.74
N GLY A 195 3.90 22.74 32.07
CA GLY A 195 3.39 21.54 32.73
C GLY A 195 4.42 20.41 32.72
N GLY A 196 4.00 19.22 33.12
CA GLY A 196 4.85 18.03 33.15
C GLY A 196 4.03 16.76 33.30
N PRO A 197 4.65 15.58 33.12
CA PRO A 197 6.09 15.33 32.91
C PRO A 197 6.60 15.63 31.48
N SER A 198 7.80 16.25 31.36
CA SER A 198 8.44 16.58 30.07
C SER A 198 9.90 16.14 30.00
N GLU A 199 10.37 15.76 28.81
CA GLU A 199 11.73 15.26 28.56
C GLU A 199 12.24 15.58 27.14
N GLY A 200 13.46 15.15 26.82
CA GLY A 200 13.99 15.17 25.44
C GLY A 200 14.20 16.55 24.84
N GLN A 201 14.62 17.52 25.64
CA GLN A 201 14.73 18.88 25.19
C GLN A 201 15.85 19.11 24.17
N ALA A 202 15.56 19.87 23.12
CA ALA A 202 16.54 20.37 22.16
C ALA A 202 16.30 21.86 21.92
N LEU A 203 17.38 22.66 21.85
CA LEU A 203 17.28 24.10 21.63
C LEU A 203 17.92 24.52 20.30
N VAL A 204 17.24 25.39 19.57
CA VAL A 204 17.76 26.01 18.35
C VAL A 204 17.60 27.53 18.38
N PRO A 205 18.53 28.29 17.78
CA PRO A 205 18.37 29.72 17.62
C PRO A 205 17.24 30.01 16.61
N ILE A 206 16.44 31.04 16.89
CA ILE A 206 15.36 31.52 16.01
C ILE A 206 15.40 33.04 15.86
N LYS A 207 14.61 33.57 14.92
CA LYS A 207 14.29 34.99 14.80
C LYS A 207 12.78 35.18 14.81
N SER A 208 12.30 36.18 15.52
CA SER A 208 10.89 36.59 15.46
C SER A 208 10.59 37.26 14.11
N SER A 209 9.30 37.51 13.85
CA SER A 209 8.84 38.26 12.66
C SER A 209 9.42 39.67 12.57
N ASP A 210 9.74 40.30 13.71
CA ASP A 210 10.43 41.59 13.81
C ASP A 210 11.97 41.46 13.93
N SER A 211 12.52 40.30 13.55
CA SER A 211 13.97 40.01 13.51
C SER A 211 14.72 40.04 14.85
N ARG A 212 14.01 39.98 15.98
CA ARG A 212 14.65 39.78 17.30
C ARG A 212 15.20 38.37 17.38
N ALA A 213 16.47 38.24 17.79
CA ALA A 213 17.08 36.95 18.05
C ALA A 213 16.42 36.30 19.28
N GLY A 214 16.20 35.00 19.20
CA GLY A 214 15.60 34.23 20.28
C GLY A 214 16.03 32.77 20.23
N TRP A 215 15.41 31.98 21.10
CA TRP A 215 15.61 30.54 21.19
C TRP A 215 14.27 29.83 21.16
N ARG A 216 14.23 28.70 20.45
CA ARG A 216 13.14 27.74 20.52
C ARG A 216 13.63 26.52 21.25
N ILE A 217 12.85 26.09 22.24
CA ILE A 217 13.00 24.77 22.86
C ILE A 217 11.95 23.84 22.27
N TYR A 218 12.37 22.64 21.92
CA TYR A 218 11.52 21.49 21.62
C TYR A 218 11.59 20.53 22.79
N PHE A 219 10.51 19.84 23.12
CA PHE A 219 10.48 18.81 24.16
C PHE A 219 9.29 17.87 23.97
N ASP A 220 9.36 16.69 24.57
CA ASP A 220 8.28 15.72 24.56
C ASP A 220 7.53 15.64 25.89
N ASP A 221 6.24 15.30 25.80
CA ASP A 221 5.37 15.01 26.94
C ASP A 221 5.27 13.50 27.13
N TYR A 222 5.84 13.03 28.24
CA TYR A 222 5.98 11.61 28.51
C TYR A 222 4.63 10.91 28.64
N THR A 223 3.59 11.59 29.12
CA THR A 223 2.29 10.97 29.36
C THR A 223 1.46 10.91 28.10
N SER A 224 1.34 12.05 27.40
CA SER A 224 0.48 12.14 26.21
C SER A 224 1.16 11.64 24.94
N LYS A 225 2.49 11.43 24.97
CA LYS A 225 3.31 11.12 23.78
C LYS A 225 3.14 12.19 22.70
N ARG A 226 3.05 13.44 23.13
CA ARG A 226 2.89 14.64 22.29
C ARG A 226 4.14 15.50 22.37
N TYR A 227 4.40 16.30 21.35
CA TYR A 227 5.66 17.03 21.22
C TYR A 227 5.38 18.50 21.00
N TRP A 228 6.18 19.31 21.67
CA TRP A 228 5.88 20.70 21.89
C TRP A 228 7.08 21.56 21.55
N TYR A 229 6.79 22.82 21.24
CA TYR A 229 7.79 23.88 21.23
C TYR A 229 7.35 25.08 22.06
N SER A 230 8.32 25.87 22.50
CA SER A 230 8.14 27.16 23.15
C SER A 230 9.28 28.10 22.77
N ASP A 231 8.99 29.39 22.68
CA ASP A 231 9.93 30.41 22.20
C ASP A 231 10.29 31.40 23.32
N SER A 232 11.55 31.85 23.34
CA SER A 232 12.07 32.90 24.20
C SER A 232 12.79 33.97 23.39
N PHE A 233 12.48 35.25 23.65
CA PHE A 233 13.07 36.41 22.95
C PHE A 233 13.69 37.43 23.91
N ASP A 234 13.91 37.06 25.17
CA ASP A 234 14.37 37.95 26.25
C ASP A 234 15.56 37.37 27.03
N GLY A 235 16.40 36.57 26.37
CA GLY A 235 17.59 35.97 26.99
C GLY A 235 17.29 34.76 27.88
N LEU A 236 16.35 33.91 27.46
CA LEU A 236 15.92 32.68 28.16
C LEU A 236 15.17 32.93 29.48
N ASN A 237 14.71 34.16 29.73
CA ASN A 237 14.07 34.54 30.98
C ASN A 237 12.58 34.16 31.01
N THR A 238 11.87 34.39 29.90
CA THR A 238 10.47 34.01 29.72
C THR A 238 10.26 33.19 28.46
N TRP A 239 9.19 32.38 28.48
CA TRP A 239 8.85 31.41 27.46
C TRP A 239 7.39 31.55 27.07
N THR A 240 7.07 31.38 25.79
CA THR A 240 5.68 31.34 25.35
C THR A 240 4.97 30.09 25.86
N ALA A 241 3.64 30.10 25.90
CA ALA A 241 2.87 28.87 26.10
C ALA A 241 3.29 27.80 25.08
N ARG A 242 3.36 26.54 25.54
CA ARG A 242 3.74 25.41 24.68
C ARG A 242 2.74 25.25 23.53
N LYS A 243 3.23 24.95 22.33
CA LYS A 243 2.44 24.67 21.13
C LYS A 243 2.86 23.34 20.52
N GLU A 244 1.90 22.56 20.02
CA GLU A 244 2.17 21.23 19.48
C GLU A 244 2.90 21.31 18.14
N LEU A 245 3.81 20.35 17.88
CA LEU A 245 4.51 20.22 16.59
C LEU A 245 3.61 19.59 15.52
N GLY A 246 3.57 20.19 14.34
CA GLY A 246 2.84 19.66 13.18
C GLY A 246 3.61 18.54 12.48
N GLY A 247 2.89 17.54 11.95
CA GLY A 247 3.43 16.46 11.11
C GLY A 247 4.17 15.35 11.85
N VAL A 248 4.80 15.64 12.99
CA VAL A 248 5.57 14.65 13.78
C VAL A 248 4.96 14.31 15.13
N SER A 249 4.14 15.20 15.71
CA SER A 249 3.63 14.95 17.06
C SER A 249 2.77 13.69 17.09
N GLY A 250 2.90 12.87 18.14
CA GLY A 250 2.21 11.58 18.23
C GLY A 250 2.79 10.48 17.32
N THR A 251 3.66 10.80 16.35
CA THR A 251 4.35 9.81 15.50
C THR A 251 5.73 9.50 16.06
N VAL A 252 6.51 10.52 16.43
CA VAL A 252 7.84 10.35 17.03
C VAL A 252 7.73 9.99 18.51
N ARG A 253 8.81 9.46 19.11
CA ARG A 253 8.89 9.16 20.55
C ARG A 253 9.85 10.05 21.33
N HIS A 254 10.96 10.42 20.72
CA HIS A 254 11.99 11.29 21.28
C HIS A 254 12.88 11.74 20.14
N PHE A 255 13.52 12.91 20.27
CA PHE A 255 14.28 13.49 19.18
C PHE A 255 15.42 14.39 19.63
N THR A 256 16.27 14.73 18.66
CA THR A 256 17.14 15.91 18.72
C THR A 256 16.86 16.78 17.50
N VAL A 257 16.82 18.10 17.70
CA VAL A 257 16.65 19.09 16.63
C VAL A 257 17.89 19.96 16.57
N ILE A 258 18.46 20.09 15.38
CA ILE A 258 19.54 21.04 15.08
C ILE A 258 19.05 22.06 14.06
N SER A 259 19.57 23.29 14.15
CA SER A 259 19.49 24.25 13.05
C SER A 259 20.59 23.91 12.04
N GLU A 260 20.25 23.90 10.76
CA GLU A 260 21.19 23.66 9.67
C GLU A 260 21.01 24.75 8.61
N ASP A 261 22.10 25.08 7.91
CA ASP A 261 22.02 25.98 6.77
C ASP A 261 21.22 25.33 5.63
N THR A 262 20.24 26.05 5.08
CA THR A 262 19.34 25.51 4.04
C THR A 262 20.11 25.02 2.82
N ALA A 263 21.11 25.78 2.35
CA ALA A 263 21.89 25.39 1.17
C ALA A 263 22.77 24.16 1.44
N GLN A 264 23.26 23.97 2.67
CA GLN A 264 23.89 22.72 3.06
C GLN A 264 22.89 21.56 3.03
N LEU A 265 21.73 21.70 3.68
CA LEU A 265 20.76 20.61 3.75
C LEU A 265 20.35 20.19 2.35
N GLU A 266 20.00 21.15 1.49
CA GLU A 266 19.68 20.93 0.07
C GLU A 266 20.80 20.20 -0.65
N ARG A 267 22.07 20.56 -0.42
CA ARG A 267 23.23 19.86 -1.01
C ARG A 267 23.35 18.42 -0.51
N ALA A 268 23.15 18.18 0.79
CA ALA A 268 23.26 16.85 1.37
C ALA A 268 22.14 15.92 0.90
N THR A 269 20.93 16.46 0.73
CA THR A 269 19.73 15.71 0.33
C THR A 269 19.47 15.75 -1.17
N ALA A 270 20.34 16.41 -1.94
CA ALA A 270 20.21 16.51 -3.39
C ALA A 270 20.25 15.11 -4.02
N PRO A 271 19.35 14.83 -4.98
CA PRO A 271 19.44 13.61 -5.75
C PRO A 271 20.80 13.39 -6.40
N LYS A 272 21.32 12.15 -6.33
CA LYS A 272 22.62 11.79 -6.90
C LYS A 272 22.56 11.42 -8.38
N ASN A 273 21.41 10.96 -8.87
CA ASN A 273 21.27 10.60 -10.27
C ASN A 273 21.04 11.85 -11.12
N LYS A 274 21.38 11.78 -12.41
CA LYS A 274 21.12 12.87 -13.34
C LYS A 274 19.60 13.04 -13.54
N PRO A 275 19.07 14.27 -13.39
CA PRO A 275 17.72 14.60 -13.81
C PRO A 275 17.43 14.15 -15.25
N LYS A 276 16.26 13.56 -15.49
CA LYS A 276 15.80 13.21 -16.85
C LYS A 276 14.68 14.13 -17.30
N SER A 277 14.68 14.52 -18.58
CA SER A 277 13.54 15.24 -19.16
C SER A 277 12.36 14.29 -19.37
N ILE A 278 11.17 14.69 -18.96
CA ILE A 278 9.91 14.06 -19.38
C ILE A 278 9.18 15.07 -20.25
N THR A 279 9.04 14.74 -21.53
CA THR A 279 8.22 15.48 -22.49
C THR A 279 7.23 14.52 -23.14
N TRP A 280 6.35 15.02 -24.01
CA TRP A 280 5.37 14.17 -24.69
C TRP A 280 4.88 14.81 -25.98
N ASP A 281 4.25 13.99 -26.80
CA ASP A 281 3.45 14.43 -27.94
C ASP A 281 2.19 13.56 -28.07
N ARG A 282 1.46 13.70 -29.18
CA ARG A 282 0.26 12.90 -29.46
C ARG A 282 0.45 11.38 -29.49
N HIS A 283 1.70 10.88 -29.49
CA HIS A 283 1.98 9.45 -29.58
C HIS A 283 2.36 8.84 -28.22
N SER A 284 3.35 9.40 -27.51
CA SER A 284 3.90 8.79 -26.30
C SER A 284 4.57 9.79 -25.35
N LEU A 285 4.86 9.34 -24.13
CA LEU A 285 5.86 9.96 -23.29
C LEU A 285 7.24 9.80 -23.91
N ILE A 286 8.07 10.82 -23.76
CA ILE A 286 9.46 10.87 -24.19
C ILE A 286 10.31 11.12 -22.94
N ILE A 287 11.01 10.09 -22.49
CA ILE A 287 11.89 10.13 -21.32
C ILE A 287 13.34 10.19 -21.81
N ASP A 288 14.04 11.29 -21.51
CA ASP A 288 15.43 11.52 -21.91
C ASP A 288 15.65 11.28 -23.43
N GLY A 289 14.76 11.85 -24.24
CA GLY A 289 14.78 11.75 -25.71
C GLY A 289 14.30 10.41 -26.28
N ARG A 290 13.88 9.45 -25.44
CA ARG A 290 13.39 8.13 -25.87
C ARG A 290 11.89 8.01 -25.66
N ARG A 291 11.18 7.62 -26.71
CA ARG A 291 9.75 7.30 -26.63
C ARG A 291 9.54 6.03 -25.81
N GLU A 292 8.57 6.03 -24.91
CA GLU A 292 8.32 4.94 -23.98
C GLU A 292 6.88 4.46 -24.04
N MET A 293 6.70 3.14 -23.94
CA MET A 293 5.42 2.51 -23.64
C MET A 293 5.35 2.27 -22.13
N VAL A 294 4.44 2.93 -21.43
CA VAL A 294 4.24 2.73 -19.99
C VAL A 294 3.12 1.71 -19.81
N PHE A 295 3.49 0.50 -19.38
CA PHE A 295 2.56 -0.59 -19.11
C PHE A 295 2.60 -0.92 -17.62
N ALA A 296 1.64 -0.35 -16.91
CA ALA A 296 1.57 -0.32 -15.46
C ALA A 296 0.50 -1.29 -14.91
N GLY A 297 0.59 -1.57 -13.62
CA GLY A 297 -0.46 -2.22 -12.86
C GLY A 297 -0.66 -1.54 -11.52
N GLU A 298 -1.88 -1.56 -10.99
CA GLU A 298 -2.22 -0.97 -9.71
C GLU A 298 -1.84 -1.91 -8.55
N PHE A 299 -1.21 -1.34 -7.52
CA PHE A 299 -0.87 -2.01 -6.27
C PHE A 299 -1.13 -1.08 -5.08
N HIS A 300 -1.82 -1.56 -4.05
CA HIS A 300 -2.08 -0.82 -2.81
C HIS A 300 -1.29 -1.41 -1.63
N PRO A 301 -0.15 -0.81 -1.22
CA PRO A 301 0.65 -1.33 -0.12
C PRO A 301 -0.13 -1.48 1.20
N PHE A 302 -1.10 -0.60 1.46
CA PHE A 302 -1.95 -0.66 2.65
C PHE A 302 -2.88 -1.89 2.71
N ARG A 303 -3.11 -2.57 1.57
CA ARG A 303 -3.84 -3.86 1.50
C ARG A 303 -2.93 -5.10 1.65
N LEU A 304 -1.63 -4.91 1.85
CA LEU A 304 -0.67 -5.96 2.19
C LEU A 304 0.21 -5.46 3.36
N PRO A 305 -0.25 -5.55 4.61
CA PRO A 305 0.44 -4.99 5.78
C PRO A 305 1.69 -5.80 6.19
N SER A 306 2.62 -5.98 5.27
CA SER A 306 3.90 -6.67 5.43
C SER A 306 4.91 -6.10 4.43
N PRO A 307 5.73 -5.11 4.83
CA PRO A 307 6.64 -4.40 3.93
C PRO A 307 7.58 -5.29 3.13
N SER A 308 8.10 -6.37 3.72
CA SER A 308 8.98 -7.31 3.01
C SER A 308 8.28 -8.00 1.83
N LEU A 309 6.95 -8.17 1.90
CA LEU A 309 6.14 -8.81 0.87
C LEU A 309 5.71 -7.86 -0.26
N TRP A 310 5.86 -6.55 -0.10
CA TRP A 310 5.64 -5.61 -1.22
C TRP A 310 6.59 -5.91 -2.38
N ARG A 311 7.85 -6.26 -2.07
CA ARG A 311 8.83 -6.68 -3.08
C ARG A 311 8.39 -7.92 -3.85
N ASP A 312 7.75 -8.88 -3.18
CA ASP A 312 7.24 -10.08 -3.84
C ASP A 312 6.22 -9.74 -4.93
N VAL A 313 5.26 -8.86 -4.61
CA VAL A 313 4.24 -8.40 -5.56
C VAL A 313 4.88 -7.61 -6.69
N LEU A 314 5.78 -6.66 -6.41
CA LEU A 314 6.48 -5.87 -7.42
C LEU A 314 7.31 -6.73 -8.38
N GLN A 315 7.99 -7.76 -7.86
CA GLN A 315 8.72 -8.72 -8.70
C GLN A 315 7.78 -9.56 -9.57
N LYS A 316 6.63 -9.98 -9.06
CA LYS A 316 5.60 -10.71 -9.83
C LYS A 316 4.97 -9.82 -10.91
N MET A 317 4.73 -8.54 -10.63
CA MET A 317 4.26 -7.55 -11.61
C MET A 317 5.28 -7.35 -12.74
N LYS A 318 6.56 -7.15 -12.40
CA LYS A 318 7.65 -7.08 -13.38
C LYS A 318 7.76 -8.37 -14.20
N ALA A 319 7.65 -9.51 -13.55
CA ALA A 319 7.68 -10.82 -14.19
C ALA A 319 6.45 -11.05 -15.10
N ALA A 320 5.31 -10.44 -14.79
CA ALA A 320 4.12 -10.37 -15.64
C ALA A 320 4.25 -9.37 -16.81
N GLY A 321 5.45 -8.81 -17.04
CA GLY A 321 5.74 -7.97 -18.20
C GLY A 321 5.43 -6.48 -18.02
N LEU A 322 5.05 -6.05 -16.81
CA LEU A 322 4.85 -4.65 -16.48
C LEU A 322 6.20 -3.93 -16.29
N ASN A 323 6.24 -2.65 -16.65
CA ASN A 323 7.42 -1.78 -16.45
C ASN A 323 7.12 -0.57 -15.55
N ALA A 324 5.90 -0.49 -15.03
CA ALA A 324 5.47 0.55 -14.11
C ALA A 324 4.49 0.00 -13.07
N VAL A 325 4.33 0.74 -11.98
CA VAL A 325 3.34 0.49 -10.93
C VAL A 325 2.57 1.79 -10.66
N SER A 326 1.27 1.67 -10.46
CA SER A 326 0.41 2.75 -9.98
C SER A 326 0.10 2.51 -8.50
N LEU A 327 0.21 3.56 -7.67
CA LEU A 327 0.09 3.47 -6.22
C LEU A 327 -0.90 4.51 -5.68
N TYR A 328 -1.95 4.04 -4.99
CA TYR A 328 -2.78 4.89 -4.14
C TYR A 328 -2.16 5.19 -2.77
N PHE A 329 -2.51 6.35 -2.22
CA PHE A 329 -2.22 6.76 -0.85
C PHE A 329 -3.53 6.96 -0.09
N SER A 330 -3.81 6.11 0.89
CA SER A 330 -5.02 6.20 1.72
C SER A 330 -4.82 7.18 2.88
N TRP A 331 -5.33 8.41 2.76
CA TRP A 331 -5.15 9.44 3.79
C TRP A 331 -5.62 8.96 5.17
N GLY A 332 -6.80 8.33 5.26
CA GLY A 332 -7.32 7.78 6.51
C GLY A 332 -6.49 6.65 7.12
N TYR A 333 -5.69 5.94 6.32
CA TYR A 333 -4.73 4.95 6.82
C TYR A 333 -3.50 5.58 7.49
N HIS A 334 -3.12 6.79 7.04
CA HIS A 334 -1.95 7.52 7.49
C HIS A 334 -2.25 8.59 8.55
N SER A 335 -3.51 9.03 8.71
CA SER A 335 -3.89 10.13 9.59
C SER A 335 -5.08 9.79 10.48
N ALA A 336 -4.79 9.39 11.72
CA ALA A 336 -5.83 9.12 12.73
C ALA A 336 -6.50 10.41 13.26
N LYS A 337 -5.83 11.56 13.13
CA LYS A 337 -6.21 12.84 13.72
C LYS A 337 -5.62 14.00 12.88
N PRO A 338 -6.29 15.17 12.75
CA PRO A 338 -5.72 16.32 12.05
C PRO A 338 -4.35 16.69 12.64
N GLY A 339 -3.35 17.07 11.84
CA GLY A 339 -2.00 17.32 12.37
C GLY A 339 -1.04 16.12 12.33
N HIS A 340 -1.56 14.89 12.24
CA HIS A 340 -0.82 13.67 12.53
C HIS A 340 -0.74 12.74 11.34
N TYR A 341 0.49 12.43 10.94
CA TYR A 341 0.77 11.57 9.79
C TYR A 341 1.83 10.53 10.15
N ASP A 342 1.55 9.27 9.81
CA ASP A 342 2.45 8.14 10.04
C ASP A 342 2.80 7.44 8.72
N PHE A 343 4.10 7.46 8.39
CA PHE A 343 4.70 6.79 7.23
C PHE A 343 5.76 5.77 7.66
N THR A 344 5.52 5.05 8.76
CA THR A 344 6.47 4.10 9.37
C THR A 344 5.93 2.66 9.31
N GLY A 345 6.80 1.66 9.43
CA GLY A 345 6.41 0.24 9.40
C GLY A 345 5.50 -0.13 8.22
N VAL A 346 4.33 -0.69 8.53
CA VAL A 346 3.30 -1.09 7.52
C VAL A 346 2.66 0.09 6.78
N ARG A 347 2.99 1.33 7.14
CA ARG A 347 2.60 2.59 6.50
C ARG A 347 3.74 3.26 5.74
N ASN A 348 4.93 2.64 5.65
CA ASN A 348 6.07 3.24 4.98
C ASN A 348 5.95 3.20 3.45
N ILE A 349 5.14 4.11 2.89
CA ILE A 349 4.91 4.21 1.44
C ILE A 349 6.17 4.65 0.68
N GLU A 350 7.06 5.41 1.32
CA GLU A 350 8.37 5.77 0.76
C GLU A 350 9.19 4.51 0.45
N ARG A 351 9.19 3.54 1.37
CA ARG A 351 9.85 2.25 1.13
C ARG A 351 9.27 1.49 -0.05
N ALA A 352 7.96 1.56 -0.30
CA ALA A 352 7.35 0.92 -1.46
C ALA A 352 7.81 1.57 -2.79
N ILE A 353 7.96 2.89 -2.83
CA ILE A 353 8.49 3.64 -3.98
C ILE A 353 9.95 3.24 -4.25
N GLU A 354 10.77 3.20 -3.20
CA GLU A 354 12.17 2.76 -3.30
C GLU A 354 12.28 1.30 -3.77
N MET A 355 11.44 0.40 -3.27
CA MET A 355 11.40 -0.97 -3.77
C MET A 355 11.04 -1.03 -5.25
N ALA A 356 10.08 -0.21 -5.72
CA ALA A 356 9.78 -0.13 -7.15
C ALA A 356 10.99 0.37 -7.96
N GLU A 357 11.77 1.31 -7.43
CA GLU A 357 12.99 1.82 -8.08
C GLU A 357 14.06 0.73 -8.16
N GLU A 358 14.32 0.03 -7.05
CA GLU A 358 15.26 -1.09 -6.98
C GLU A 358 14.88 -2.23 -7.94
N GLU A 359 13.57 -2.48 -8.11
CA GLU A 359 13.06 -3.44 -9.07
C GLU A 359 12.97 -2.87 -10.50
N GLY A 360 13.33 -1.61 -10.73
CA GLY A 360 13.38 -1.00 -12.06
C GLY A 360 12.01 -0.78 -12.71
N LEU A 361 10.99 -0.50 -11.89
CA LEU A 361 9.65 -0.11 -12.31
C LEU A 361 9.51 1.41 -12.21
N TYR A 362 8.83 2.05 -13.16
CA TYR A 362 8.36 3.43 -12.97
C TYR A 362 7.20 3.50 -11.98
N VAL A 363 6.98 4.67 -11.37
CA VAL A 363 5.84 4.91 -10.47
C VAL A 363 4.91 5.98 -11.04
N ILE A 364 3.62 5.66 -11.10
CA ILE A 364 2.52 6.62 -11.26
C ILE A 364 1.95 6.86 -9.86
N ALA A 365 2.11 8.08 -9.33
CA ALA A 365 1.65 8.41 -7.98
C ALA A 365 0.20 8.91 -8.00
N ARG A 366 -0.67 8.30 -7.19
CA ARG A 366 -2.09 8.65 -7.08
C ARG A 366 -2.46 8.94 -5.64
N MET A 367 -2.35 10.19 -5.24
CA MET A 367 -2.15 10.55 -3.83
C MET A 367 -3.38 11.19 -3.16
N GLY A 368 -4.50 11.27 -3.87
CA GLY A 368 -5.74 11.83 -3.37
C GLY A 368 -5.83 13.35 -3.55
N PRO A 369 -6.46 14.10 -2.61
CA PRO A 369 -6.82 13.68 -1.24
C PRO A 369 -7.92 12.61 -1.13
N TYR A 370 -8.79 12.50 -2.14
CA TYR A 370 -9.79 11.45 -2.26
C TYR A 370 -9.31 10.37 -3.24
N VAL A 371 -9.49 9.08 -2.93
CA VAL A 371 -9.02 7.97 -3.79
C VAL A 371 -10.10 6.95 -4.15
N ASN A 372 -11.29 7.02 -3.56
CA ASN A 372 -12.33 6.00 -3.69
C ASN A 372 -11.82 4.60 -3.28
N ALA A 373 -11.26 3.84 -4.23
CA ALA A 373 -10.55 2.56 -4.06
C ALA A 373 -11.32 1.47 -3.28
N GLU A 374 -12.64 1.58 -3.24
CA GLU A 374 -13.52 0.77 -2.39
C GLU A 374 -13.12 0.79 -0.91
N LEU A 375 -12.65 1.94 -0.42
CA LEU A 375 -12.29 2.16 0.99
C LEU A 375 -13.44 2.82 1.76
N THR A 376 -13.47 2.62 3.08
CA THR A 376 -14.32 3.43 3.97
C THR A 376 -14.06 4.92 3.76
N ALA A 377 -15.11 5.73 3.64
CA ALA A 377 -15.03 7.15 3.33
C ALA A 377 -14.26 7.49 2.04
N GLY A 378 -14.05 6.52 1.15
CA GLY A 378 -13.25 6.65 -0.07
C GLY A 378 -11.78 7.03 0.17
N GLY A 379 -11.25 6.68 1.35
CA GLY A 379 -9.88 6.96 1.77
C GLY A 379 -9.70 8.21 2.63
N PHE A 380 -10.77 8.98 2.90
CA PHE A 380 -10.71 10.09 3.85
C PHE A 380 -10.48 9.61 5.29
N PRO A 381 -9.73 10.37 6.11
CA PRO A 381 -9.63 10.10 7.54
C PRO A 381 -10.97 10.32 8.25
N GLY A 382 -11.20 9.54 9.32
CA GLY A 382 -12.46 9.57 10.06
C GLY A 382 -12.84 10.95 10.63
N TRP A 383 -11.85 11.80 10.91
CA TRP A 383 -12.09 13.15 11.41
C TRP A 383 -12.68 14.10 10.36
N LEU A 384 -12.54 13.83 9.05
CA LEU A 384 -13.23 14.59 8.00
C LEU A 384 -14.75 14.39 8.00
N LEU A 385 -15.22 13.27 8.56
CA LEU A 385 -16.66 13.01 8.75
C LEU A 385 -17.32 14.04 9.67
N ARG A 386 -16.52 14.78 10.45
CA ARG A 386 -16.95 15.84 11.38
C ARG A 386 -16.82 17.24 10.78
N GLN A 387 -16.28 17.35 9.57
CA GLN A 387 -16.05 18.63 8.93
C GLN A 387 -17.32 19.05 8.16
N ARG A 388 -17.80 20.27 8.41
CA ARG A 388 -18.99 20.81 7.71
C ARG A 388 -18.70 21.37 6.33
N ALA A 389 -17.45 21.68 6.04
CA ALA A 389 -17.02 22.10 4.71
C ALA A 389 -17.33 20.99 3.70
N GLU A 390 -17.93 21.36 2.57
CA GLU A 390 -18.24 20.43 1.49
C GLU A 390 -16.93 19.84 0.94
N ALA A 391 -16.78 18.52 1.00
CA ALA A 391 -15.56 17.86 0.58
C ALA A 391 -15.37 17.98 -0.95
N ARG A 392 -14.12 17.87 -1.40
CA ARG A 392 -13.75 17.89 -2.83
C ARG A 392 -14.12 19.21 -3.55
N THR A 393 -14.21 20.31 -2.79
CA THR A 393 -14.51 21.66 -3.28
C THR A 393 -13.48 22.70 -2.82
N ASP A 394 -13.71 23.97 -3.15
CA ASP A 394 -12.91 25.10 -2.70
C ASP A 394 -13.30 25.63 -1.31
N ALA A 395 -14.03 24.84 -0.52
CA ALA A 395 -14.32 25.17 0.87
C ALA A 395 -13.01 25.27 1.67
N ALA A 396 -12.78 26.42 2.32
CA ALA A 396 -11.50 26.77 2.93
C ALA A 396 -10.98 25.73 3.93
N ASP A 397 -11.85 25.22 4.81
CA ASP A 397 -11.43 24.23 5.81
C ASP A 397 -11.03 22.89 5.17
N TYR A 398 -11.70 22.49 4.09
CA TYR A 398 -11.35 21.27 3.35
C TYR A 398 -10.02 21.45 2.61
N GLN A 399 -9.81 22.61 1.97
CA GLN A 399 -8.53 22.93 1.32
C GLN A 399 -7.38 22.98 2.31
N ALA A 400 -7.56 23.57 3.49
CA ALA A 400 -6.52 23.60 4.52
C ALA A 400 -6.12 22.18 4.99
N ALA A 401 -7.11 21.31 5.17
CA ALA A 401 -6.89 19.90 5.50
C ALA A 401 -6.18 19.14 4.36
N ALA A 402 -6.58 19.38 3.12
CA ALA A 402 -5.95 18.81 1.93
C ALA A 402 -4.50 19.31 1.75
N ASP A 403 -4.24 20.59 1.98
CA ASP A 403 -2.90 21.18 1.90
C ASP A 403 -1.94 20.56 2.89
N GLU A 404 -2.41 20.32 4.11
CA GLU A 404 -1.59 19.67 5.13
C GLU A 404 -1.24 18.24 4.71
N TRP A 405 -2.22 17.46 4.26
CA TRP A 405 -1.98 16.12 3.72
C TRP A 405 -0.97 16.16 2.57
N MET A 406 -1.22 17.01 1.56
CA MET A 406 -0.36 17.19 0.41
C MET A 406 1.07 17.59 0.79
N THR A 407 1.24 18.48 1.76
CA THR A 407 2.57 18.88 2.25
C THR A 407 3.38 17.66 2.72
N GLN A 408 2.74 16.73 3.42
CA GLN A 408 3.40 15.55 3.96
C GLN A 408 3.76 14.54 2.87
N ILE A 409 2.84 14.23 1.96
CA ILE A 409 3.08 13.26 0.88
C ILE A 409 3.97 13.83 -0.25
N ASN A 410 3.85 15.12 -0.57
CA ASN A 410 4.65 15.77 -1.60
C ASN A 410 6.10 15.89 -1.15
N ALA A 411 6.37 16.04 0.15
CA ALA A 411 7.73 15.98 0.67
C ALA A 411 8.41 14.64 0.32
N ILE A 412 7.68 13.52 0.43
CA ILE A 412 8.16 12.19 -0.01
C ILE A 412 8.30 12.19 -1.54
N LEU A 413 7.21 12.41 -2.27
CA LEU A 413 7.19 12.29 -3.73
C LEU A 413 8.22 13.18 -4.42
N ALA A 414 8.43 14.41 -3.93
CA ALA A 414 9.39 15.35 -4.48
C ALA A 414 10.80 14.76 -4.53
N ARG A 415 11.19 13.93 -3.56
CA ARG A 415 12.51 13.27 -3.52
C ARG A 415 12.67 12.09 -4.47
N HIS A 416 11.58 11.53 -4.99
CA HIS A 416 11.60 10.29 -5.79
C HIS A 416 11.22 10.53 -7.26
N GLN A 417 11.23 11.78 -7.71
CA GLN A 417 10.89 12.11 -9.09
C GLN A 417 12.02 11.75 -10.05
N LEU A 418 11.65 11.28 -11.24
CA LEU A 418 12.62 11.04 -12.30
C LEU A 418 13.20 12.37 -12.84
N THR A 419 12.40 13.44 -12.80
CA THR A 419 12.71 14.78 -13.34
C THR A 419 13.73 15.57 -12.54
N ASN A 420 14.02 15.19 -11.30
CA ASN A 420 15.10 15.77 -10.51
C ASN A 420 16.22 14.78 -10.21
N GLY A 421 16.17 13.57 -10.77
CA GLY A 421 17.15 12.51 -10.54
C GLY A 421 16.97 11.77 -9.20
N GLY A 422 15.84 12.01 -8.53
CA GLY A 422 15.53 11.48 -7.20
C GLY A 422 15.12 10.01 -7.18
N GLY A 423 14.41 9.56 -8.22
CA GLY A 423 13.91 8.19 -8.29
C GLY A 423 13.21 7.87 -9.60
N ASN A 424 12.07 7.19 -9.50
CA ASN A 424 11.34 6.55 -10.60
C ASN A 424 9.90 7.06 -10.80
N VAL A 425 9.46 8.08 -10.07
CA VAL A 425 8.13 8.68 -10.25
C VAL A 425 8.09 9.46 -11.57
N ILE A 426 7.12 9.15 -12.44
CA ILE A 426 6.99 9.72 -13.79
C ILE A 426 5.71 10.51 -14.03
N ALA A 427 4.69 10.38 -13.17
CA ALA A 427 3.43 11.09 -13.29
C ALA A 427 2.76 11.21 -11.91
N TYR A 428 1.96 12.26 -11.74
CA TYR A 428 1.27 12.61 -10.50
C TYR A 428 -0.21 12.87 -10.80
N GLN A 429 -1.11 12.10 -10.21
CA GLN A 429 -2.56 12.28 -10.37
C GLN A 429 -3.11 13.31 -9.40
N LEU A 430 -3.79 14.34 -9.86
CA LEU A 430 -4.61 15.19 -9.01
C LEU A 430 -5.96 14.50 -8.76
N GLU A 431 -6.36 14.38 -7.48
CA GLU A 431 -7.70 13.91 -7.12
C GLU A 431 -7.94 12.44 -7.61
N ASN A 432 -9.18 11.98 -7.65
CA ASN A 432 -9.62 10.72 -8.22
C ASN A 432 -11.07 10.76 -8.74
N GLU A 433 -11.28 10.54 -10.03
CA GLU A 433 -12.62 10.35 -10.61
C GLU A 433 -13.63 11.48 -10.29
N LEU A 434 -13.18 12.72 -10.06
CA LEU A 434 -14.07 13.88 -9.84
C LEU A 434 -15.04 14.10 -11.01
N PHE A 435 -16.28 13.65 -10.88
CA PHE A 435 -17.31 13.84 -11.91
C PHE A 435 -17.75 15.32 -12.05
N SER A 436 -17.66 16.10 -10.97
CA SER A 436 -18.21 17.45 -10.94
C SER A 436 -17.24 18.48 -11.51
N VAL A 437 -17.56 19.06 -12.67
CA VAL A 437 -16.79 20.15 -13.31
C VAL A 437 -17.37 21.55 -12.98
N GLN A 438 -18.03 21.71 -11.84
CA GLN A 438 -18.59 23.00 -11.42
C GLN A 438 -17.49 24.02 -11.06
N PRO A 439 -17.77 25.35 -11.05
CA PRO A 439 -16.77 26.36 -10.73
C PRO A 439 -16.01 26.15 -9.42
N LYS A 440 -16.68 25.62 -8.38
CA LYS A 440 -16.07 25.28 -7.08
C LYS A 440 -15.05 24.14 -7.19
N ASN A 441 -15.37 23.10 -7.96
CA ASN A 441 -14.49 21.97 -8.21
C ASN A 441 -13.33 22.34 -9.13
N ILE A 442 -13.53 23.25 -10.10
CA ILE A 442 -12.44 23.78 -10.94
C ILE A 442 -11.41 24.53 -10.09
N ARG A 443 -11.88 25.41 -9.18
CA ARG A 443 -10.99 26.12 -8.24
C ARG A 443 -10.28 25.16 -7.29
N HIS A 444 -10.96 24.11 -6.84
CA HIS A 444 -10.35 23.04 -6.05
C HIS A 444 -9.22 22.33 -6.80
N MET A 445 -9.47 21.86 -8.03
CA MET A 445 -8.45 21.20 -8.84
C MET A 445 -7.25 22.12 -9.10
N GLN A 446 -7.49 23.41 -9.40
CA GLN A 446 -6.41 24.39 -9.59
C GLN A 446 -5.59 24.58 -8.31
N HIS A 447 -6.25 24.65 -7.15
CA HIS A 447 -5.60 24.71 -5.85
C HIS A 447 -4.70 23.50 -5.60
N LEU A 448 -5.18 22.27 -5.85
CA LEU A 448 -4.37 21.06 -5.71
C LEU A 448 -3.13 21.09 -6.64
N ALA A 449 -3.31 21.53 -7.89
CA ALA A 449 -2.20 21.64 -8.84
C ALA A 449 -1.15 22.65 -8.38
N ASP A 450 -1.58 23.84 -7.94
CA ASP A 450 -0.70 24.90 -7.46
C ASP A 450 0.04 24.44 -6.20
N LYS A 451 -0.65 23.73 -5.29
CA LYS A 451 -0.05 23.13 -4.11
C LYS A 451 1.02 22.09 -4.47
N ALA A 452 0.72 21.17 -5.38
CA ALA A 452 1.68 20.17 -5.85
C ALA A 452 2.93 20.82 -6.46
N ARG A 453 2.76 21.84 -7.31
CA ARG A 453 3.90 22.59 -7.89
C ARG A 453 4.71 23.33 -6.83
N THR A 454 4.04 23.99 -5.89
CA THR A 454 4.69 24.71 -4.78
C THR A 454 5.52 23.78 -3.90
N ASP A 455 5.05 22.54 -3.70
CA ASP A 455 5.76 21.52 -2.93
C ASP A 455 6.86 20.79 -3.73
N GLY A 456 7.15 21.23 -4.96
CA GLY A 456 8.26 20.73 -5.76
C GLY A 456 7.93 19.57 -6.69
N ILE A 457 6.64 19.28 -6.95
CA ILE A 457 6.25 18.29 -7.97
C ILE A 457 6.47 18.87 -9.37
N THR A 458 7.32 18.22 -10.15
CA THR A 458 7.78 18.62 -11.49
C THR A 458 7.43 17.62 -12.59
N VAL A 459 7.03 16.39 -12.24
CA VAL A 459 6.48 15.42 -13.20
C VAL A 459 5.12 15.88 -13.75
N PRO A 460 4.66 15.37 -14.92
CA PRO A 460 3.36 15.71 -15.47
C PRO A 460 2.21 15.43 -14.51
N LEU A 461 1.28 16.39 -14.41
CA LEU A 461 0.03 16.27 -13.67
C LEU A 461 -1.05 15.68 -14.58
N PHE A 462 -1.86 14.78 -14.05
CA PHE A 462 -3.04 14.27 -14.75
C PHE A 462 -4.22 14.10 -13.80
N HIS A 463 -5.40 13.88 -14.35
CA HIS A 463 -6.58 13.43 -13.61
C HIS A 463 -7.11 12.20 -14.34
N ASN A 464 -7.61 11.20 -13.61
CA ASN A 464 -8.30 10.06 -14.17
C ASN A 464 -9.80 10.34 -14.28
N ALA A 465 -10.25 10.74 -15.47
CA ALA A 465 -11.67 10.94 -15.69
C ALA A 465 -12.41 9.60 -15.50
N ALA A 466 -13.42 9.59 -14.62
CA ALA A 466 -14.21 8.40 -14.27
C ALA A 466 -14.97 7.76 -15.45
N SER A 467 -14.97 8.46 -16.58
CA SER A 467 -15.45 7.95 -17.84
C SER A 467 -14.65 8.55 -18.97
N ARG A 468 -14.95 8.11 -20.20
CA ARG A 468 -14.31 8.56 -21.43
C ARG A 468 -14.77 9.94 -21.90
N LEU A 469 -15.38 10.72 -21.02
CA LEU A 469 -15.82 12.09 -21.27
C LEU A 469 -14.62 13.03 -21.18
N PRO A 470 -14.59 14.11 -21.97
CA PRO A 470 -13.46 15.04 -22.04
C PRO A 470 -13.39 15.99 -20.82
N ASP A 471 -13.49 15.43 -19.62
CA ASP A 471 -13.40 16.13 -18.35
C ASP A 471 -11.95 16.24 -17.89
N TRP A 472 -11.60 17.37 -17.25
CA TRP A 472 -10.25 17.66 -16.75
C TRP A 472 -9.13 17.54 -17.79
N THR A 473 -9.46 17.86 -19.04
CA THR A 473 -8.50 17.86 -20.15
C THR A 473 -7.46 18.98 -19.99
N PRO A 474 -6.28 18.87 -20.62
CA PRO A 474 -5.35 20.00 -20.71
C PRO A 474 -6.00 21.23 -21.32
N LYS A 475 -5.59 22.43 -20.88
CA LYS A 475 -6.16 23.72 -21.33
C LYS A 475 -6.13 23.94 -22.84
N ASN A 476 -5.23 23.26 -23.55
CA ASN A 476 -5.07 23.34 -25.00
C ASN A 476 -5.80 22.21 -25.76
N SER A 477 -6.65 21.42 -25.10
CA SER A 477 -7.45 20.41 -25.79
C SER A 477 -8.41 21.06 -26.78
N THR A 478 -8.48 20.48 -27.98
CA THR A 478 -9.38 20.90 -29.06
C THR A 478 -10.60 19.99 -29.18
N ALA A 479 -10.82 19.08 -28.22
CA ALA A 479 -11.93 18.14 -28.29
C ALA A 479 -13.28 18.84 -28.05
N PRO A 480 -14.35 18.45 -28.76
CA PRO A 480 -15.70 18.90 -28.44
C PRO A 480 -16.07 18.56 -26.99
N PHE A 481 -16.75 19.49 -26.31
CA PHE A 481 -17.20 19.36 -24.91
C PHE A 481 -16.07 19.28 -23.88
N ALA A 482 -14.82 19.61 -24.25
CA ALA A 482 -13.70 19.63 -23.32
C ALA A 482 -13.96 20.57 -22.13
N ASN A 483 -13.88 20.00 -20.92
CA ASN A 483 -13.87 20.75 -19.67
C ASN A 483 -12.41 20.81 -19.18
N PRO A 484 -11.69 21.92 -19.40
CA PRO A 484 -10.27 21.98 -19.11
C PRO A 484 -9.99 22.01 -17.61
N GLY A 485 -8.98 21.26 -17.19
CA GLY A 485 -8.41 21.27 -15.84
C GLY A 485 -6.97 21.77 -15.82
N PRO A 486 -6.34 21.80 -14.63
CA PRO A 486 -4.92 22.13 -14.46
C PRO A 486 -4.02 20.90 -14.69
N THR A 487 -4.34 20.09 -15.71
CA THR A 487 -3.64 18.85 -16.06
C THR A 487 -2.70 19.09 -17.25
N ASP A 488 -1.57 18.37 -17.24
CA ASP A 488 -0.64 18.30 -18.37
C ASP A 488 -1.02 17.18 -19.34
N LEU A 489 -1.55 16.08 -18.81
CA LEU A 489 -2.01 14.91 -19.54
C LEU A 489 -3.48 14.62 -19.20
N TYR A 490 -4.27 14.29 -20.22
CA TYR A 490 -5.61 13.73 -20.00
C TYR A 490 -5.52 12.22 -19.84
N ALA A 491 -6.07 11.69 -18.75
CA ALA A 491 -6.26 10.27 -18.55
C ALA A 491 -7.74 9.97 -18.27
N PHE A 492 -8.13 8.73 -18.50
CA PHE A 492 -9.50 8.28 -18.25
C PHE A 492 -9.51 6.80 -17.86
N ASP A 493 -10.65 6.39 -17.31
CA ASP A 493 -10.85 5.05 -16.82
C ASP A 493 -11.83 4.25 -17.67
N GLY A 494 -11.69 2.94 -17.56
CA GLY A 494 -12.50 1.99 -18.30
C GLY A 494 -12.57 0.64 -17.61
N TYR A 495 -13.78 0.22 -17.25
CA TYR A 495 -14.04 -1.09 -16.66
C TYR A 495 -14.91 -1.96 -17.56
N PRO A 496 -14.43 -2.39 -18.74
CA PRO A 496 -15.26 -3.03 -19.71
C PRO A 496 -15.32 -4.54 -19.42
N GLY A 497 -15.87 -4.95 -18.28
CA GLY A 497 -15.98 -6.34 -17.89
C GLY A 497 -17.23 -7.04 -18.44
N GLY A 498 -17.15 -8.36 -18.65
CA GLY A 498 -18.35 -9.21 -18.66
C GLY A 498 -18.79 -9.49 -17.22
N VAL A 499 -20.08 -9.73 -16.99
CA VAL A 499 -20.61 -10.04 -15.65
C VAL A 499 -20.45 -11.51 -15.31
N CYS A 500 -20.34 -11.82 -14.02
CA CYS A 500 -20.57 -13.16 -13.50
C CYS A 500 -22.06 -13.35 -13.19
N GLY A 501 -22.59 -14.52 -13.53
CA GLY A 501 -23.93 -14.92 -13.13
C GLY A 501 -24.02 -15.09 -11.62
N VAL A 502 -25.25 -15.06 -11.09
CA VAL A 502 -25.50 -15.34 -9.67
C VAL A 502 -25.08 -16.76 -9.29
N ASP A 503 -25.01 -17.70 -10.23
CA ASP A 503 -24.51 -19.06 -10.06
C ASP A 503 -22.96 -19.17 -10.04
N GLY A 504 -22.25 -18.04 -10.10
CA GLY A 504 -20.80 -18.00 -10.15
C GLY A 504 -20.22 -18.44 -11.49
N GLN A 505 -21.02 -18.50 -12.56
CA GLN A 505 -20.53 -18.84 -13.91
C GLN A 505 -20.21 -17.58 -14.73
N PRO A 506 -19.15 -17.60 -15.57
CA PRO A 506 -18.84 -16.49 -16.47
C PRO A 506 -19.99 -16.19 -17.44
N GLY A 507 -20.50 -14.95 -17.41
CA GLY A 507 -21.49 -14.46 -18.37
C GLY A 507 -20.87 -14.07 -19.72
N SER A 508 -21.61 -13.29 -20.51
CA SER A 508 -21.16 -12.83 -21.84
C SER A 508 -20.04 -11.76 -21.76
N PRO A 509 -19.09 -11.72 -22.71
CA PRO A 509 -18.11 -10.64 -22.85
C PRO A 509 -18.81 -9.35 -23.22
N ALA A 510 -18.24 -8.24 -22.78
CA ALA A 510 -18.42 -6.98 -23.49
C ALA A 510 -17.61 -7.01 -24.81
N PRO A 511 -18.06 -6.34 -25.88
CA PRO A 511 -17.23 -6.09 -27.05
C PRO A 511 -16.09 -5.14 -26.68
N ALA A 512 -14.88 -5.40 -27.17
CA ALA A 512 -13.76 -4.49 -26.96
C ALA A 512 -14.00 -3.16 -27.69
N PRO A 513 -13.87 -2.02 -26.99
CA PRO A 513 -14.17 -0.72 -27.55
C PRO A 513 -12.95 -0.07 -28.21
N ASP A 514 -13.22 0.96 -29.01
CA ASP A 514 -12.21 1.85 -29.59
C ASP A 514 -12.12 3.15 -28.78
N TRP A 515 -11.07 3.27 -27.96
CA TRP A 515 -10.88 4.39 -27.02
C TRP A 515 -9.78 5.37 -27.42
N GLY A 516 -9.22 5.24 -28.62
CA GLY A 516 -8.19 6.15 -29.09
C GLY A 516 -8.23 6.31 -30.60
N LEU A 517 -7.16 5.94 -31.29
CA LEU A 517 -6.96 6.16 -32.72
C LEU A 517 -8.14 5.71 -33.63
N TYR A 518 -8.91 4.72 -33.21
CA TYR A 518 -10.08 4.21 -33.95
C TYR A 518 -11.43 4.67 -33.39
N GLY A 519 -11.44 5.45 -32.31
CA GLY A 519 -12.62 5.93 -31.61
C GLY A 519 -13.50 6.82 -32.50
N ARG A 520 -14.82 6.63 -32.41
CA ARG A 520 -15.83 7.40 -33.18
C ARG A 520 -17.01 7.92 -32.34
N ASN A 521 -17.04 7.60 -31.05
CA ASN A 521 -18.21 7.79 -30.21
C ASN A 521 -18.16 9.15 -29.51
N PHE A 522 -18.95 10.13 -29.98
CA PHE A 522 -19.10 11.40 -29.28
C PHE A 522 -20.25 11.35 -28.26
N PRO A 523 -20.12 12.00 -27.08
CA PRO A 523 -18.95 12.72 -26.58
C PRO A 523 -17.86 11.82 -25.93
N LYS A 524 -18.09 10.51 -25.81
CA LYS A 524 -17.19 9.55 -25.13
C LYS A 524 -16.00 9.09 -25.98
N VAL A 525 -15.13 10.02 -26.37
CA VAL A 525 -14.07 9.82 -27.37
C VAL A 525 -12.76 9.25 -26.82
N GLY A 526 -12.62 9.04 -25.50
CA GLY A 526 -11.41 8.45 -24.91
C GLY A 526 -10.19 9.35 -25.10
N SER A 527 -9.03 8.82 -25.49
CA SER A 527 -7.79 9.62 -25.63
C SER A 527 -7.87 10.74 -26.66
N LEU A 528 -8.82 10.66 -27.62
CA LEU A 528 -9.08 11.75 -28.56
C LEU A 528 -9.68 13.00 -27.89
N ALA A 529 -10.05 12.92 -26.60
CA ALA A 529 -10.38 14.07 -25.77
C ALA A 529 -9.18 15.00 -25.54
N SER A 530 -7.96 14.56 -25.83
CA SER A 530 -6.75 15.38 -25.79
C SER A 530 -5.78 14.96 -26.90
N PRO A 531 -6.03 15.39 -28.16
CA PRO A 531 -5.32 14.87 -29.34
C PRO A 531 -3.83 15.22 -29.41
N ASN A 532 -3.34 16.10 -28.53
CA ASN A 532 -1.94 16.55 -28.47
C ASN A 532 -1.14 15.87 -27.34
N THR A 533 -1.75 14.99 -26.57
CA THR A 533 -1.11 14.23 -25.48
C THR A 533 -1.15 12.73 -25.79
N PRO A 534 -0.27 11.92 -25.17
CA PRO A 534 -0.29 10.47 -25.36
C PRO A 534 -1.62 9.88 -24.87
N GLY A 535 -2.05 8.78 -25.49
CA GLY A 535 -3.21 8.05 -25.02
C GLY A 535 -2.94 7.44 -23.65
N PHE A 536 -3.69 7.89 -22.64
CA PHE A 536 -3.50 7.48 -21.25
C PHE A 536 -4.79 6.90 -20.67
N VAL A 537 -4.76 5.60 -20.37
CA VAL A 537 -5.78 4.92 -19.54
C VAL A 537 -5.20 4.70 -18.15
N ALA A 538 -5.72 5.43 -17.16
CA ALA A 538 -5.23 5.41 -15.79
C ALA A 538 -5.75 4.20 -15.00
N GLU A 539 -6.97 3.75 -15.31
CA GLU A 539 -7.50 2.48 -14.83
C GLU A 539 -8.17 1.70 -15.96
N ILE A 540 -7.65 0.51 -16.26
CA ILE A 540 -8.39 -0.51 -17.00
C ILE A 540 -8.73 -1.69 -16.10
N GLY A 541 -10.00 -2.08 -16.07
CA GLY A 541 -10.45 -3.23 -15.30
C GLY A 541 -9.73 -4.52 -15.69
N ALA A 542 -9.04 -5.13 -14.72
CA ALA A 542 -8.51 -6.50 -14.74
C ALA A 542 -9.37 -7.45 -13.90
N GLY A 543 -10.49 -6.97 -13.37
CA GLY A 543 -11.34 -7.69 -12.47
C GLY A 543 -12.51 -6.82 -12.06
N TRP A 544 -13.09 -7.12 -10.89
CA TRP A 544 -14.16 -6.35 -10.30
C TRP A 544 -14.18 -6.60 -8.79
N PHE A 545 -14.60 -5.61 -8.01
CA PHE A 545 -14.86 -5.81 -6.58
C PHE A 545 -16.07 -6.75 -6.38
N ASP A 546 -16.21 -7.32 -5.19
CA ASP A 546 -17.37 -8.15 -4.84
C ASP A 546 -18.00 -7.68 -3.53
N TYR A 547 -19.29 -7.97 -3.32
CA TYR A 547 -20.10 -7.35 -2.28
C TYR A 547 -20.66 -8.34 -1.25
N TRP A 548 -21.00 -7.83 -0.07
CA TRP A 548 -21.65 -8.61 1.00
C TRP A 548 -22.97 -9.25 0.52
N GLY A 549 -23.15 -10.53 0.80
CA GLY A 549 -24.34 -11.26 0.35
C GLY A 549 -24.30 -11.74 -1.10
N SER A 550 -23.18 -11.54 -1.82
CA SER A 550 -22.98 -12.18 -3.13
C SER A 550 -22.67 -13.68 -2.98
N ASN A 551 -22.44 -14.37 -4.11
CA ASN A 551 -22.05 -15.79 -4.13
C ASN A 551 -20.52 -16.02 -4.24
N GLY A 552 -19.70 -14.98 -4.04
CA GLY A 552 -18.25 -15.09 -4.13
C GLY A 552 -17.77 -15.20 -5.56
N THR A 553 -17.56 -14.06 -6.22
CA THR A 553 -17.42 -13.96 -7.67
C THR A 553 -15.98 -13.75 -8.15
N TYR A 554 -14.99 -13.61 -7.27
CA TYR A 554 -13.60 -13.34 -7.67
C TYR A 554 -13.00 -14.41 -8.60
N GLU A 555 -13.20 -15.70 -8.31
CA GLU A 555 -12.72 -16.79 -9.18
C GLU A 555 -13.46 -16.84 -10.53
N CYS A 556 -14.76 -16.56 -10.53
CA CYS A 556 -15.52 -16.39 -11.77
C CYS A 556 -15.00 -15.20 -12.59
N THR A 557 -14.75 -14.08 -11.92
CA THR A 557 -14.28 -12.82 -12.51
C THR A 557 -12.90 -13.01 -13.11
N ALA A 558 -11.99 -13.70 -12.42
CA ALA A 558 -10.66 -14.06 -12.93
C ALA A 558 -10.74 -14.87 -14.23
N ARG A 559 -11.75 -15.75 -14.39
CA ARG A 559 -11.99 -16.52 -15.62
C ARG A 559 -12.63 -15.69 -16.72
N ARG A 560 -13.71 -14.94 -16.40
CA ARG A 560 -14.47 -14.08 -17.33
C ARG A 560 -13.59 -12.98 -17.92
N GLN A 561 -12.75 -12.38 -17.09
CA GLN A 561 -11.73 -11.40 -17.46
C GLN A 561 -10.33 -12.06 -17.56
N GLY A 562 -10.28 -13.32 -18.00
CA GLY A 562 -9.03 -14.08 -18.14
C GLY A 562 -8.25 -13.77 -19.43
N GLY A 563 -7.38 -14.70 -19.87
CA GLY A 563 -6.45 -14.46 -20.98
C GLY A 563 -7.09 -13.96 -22.29
N GLY A 564 -8.23 -14.52 -22.70
CA GLY A 564 -8.93 -14.04 -23.91
C GLY A 564 -9.43 -12.60 -23.80
N TYR A 565 -9.89 -12.21 -22.61
CA TYR A 565 -10.24 -10.82 -22.31
C TYR A 565 -9.02 -9.91 -22.42
N GLU A 566 -7.91 -10.26 -21.78
CA GLU A 566 -6.69 -9.44 -21.81
C GLU A 566 -6.19 -9.25 -23.24
N ARG A 567 -6.11 -10.30 -24.04
CA ARG A 567 -5.65 -10.21 -25.45
C ARG A 567 -6.54 -9.29 -26.28
N VAL A 568 -7.85 -9.39 -26.11
CA VAL A 568 -8.82 -8.59 -26.86
C VAL A 568 -8.85 -7.13 -26.38
N PHE A 569 -8.98 -6.90 -25.07
CA PHE A 569 -9.14 -5.55 -24.51
C PHE A 569 -7.84 -4.79 -24.39
N TYR A 570 -6.78 -5.42 -23.89
CA TYR A 570 -5.47 -4.78 -23.80
C TYR A 570 -4.84 -4.70 -25.19
N GLY A 571 -5.07 -5.68 -26.07
CA GLY A 571 -4.69 -5.59 -27.48
C GLY A 571 -5.40 -4.43 -28.18
N SER A 572 -6.71 -4.27 -27.99
CA SER A 572 -7.47 -3.12 -28.50
C SER A 572 -6.92 -1.80 -27.97
N SER A 573 -6.54 -1.75 -26.69
CA SER A 573 -5.95 -0.55 -26.08
C SER A 573 -4.62 -0.19 -26.73
N LEU A 574 -3.73 -1.17 -26.90
CA LEU A 574 -2.44 -0.98 -27.58
C LEU A 574 -2.63 -0.51 -29.03
N ILE A 575 -3.49 -1.17 -29.82
CA ILE A 575 -3.69 -0.77 -31.23
C ILE A 575 -4.43 0.56 -31.38
N ASN A 576 -5.18 1.00 -30.37
CA ASN A 576 -5.75 2.35 -30.30
C ASN A 576 -4.73 3.42 -29.89
N ALA A 577 -3.43 3.09 -29.81
CA ALA A 577 -2.33 3.98 -29.42
C ALA A 577 -2.49 4.54 -28.00
N LEU A 578 -2.99 3.72 -27.08
CA LEU A 578 -2.92 4.00 -25.64
C LEU A 578 -1.54 3.56 -25.14
N THR A 579 -0.64 4.52 -25.01
CA THR A 579 0.80 4.31 -24.73
C THR A 579 1.16 4.48 -23.26
N ILE A 580 0.23 4.99 -22.44
CA ILE A 580 0.26 4.88 -20.99
C ILE A 580 -0.98 4.09 -20.57
N HIS A 581 -0.76 2.93 -19.95
CA HIS A 581 -1.82 1.96 -19.73
C HIS A 581 -1.63 1.27 -18.38
N SER A 582 -2.55 1.51 -17.43
CA SER A 582 -2.47 0.96 -16.07
C SER A 582 -3.63 0.03 -15.75
N ILE A 583 -3.30 -1.18 -15.28
CA ILE A 583 -4.24 -2.28 -15.04
C ILE A 583 -4.72 -2.25 -13.58
N TYR A 584 -6.01 -2.03 -13.37
CA TYR A 584 -6.67 -1.99 -12.06
C TYR A 584 -7.51 -3.26 -11.83
N MET A 585 -7.18 -4.17 -10.93
CA MET A 585 -5.96 -4.29 -10.11
C MET A 585 -4.97 -5.27 -10.74
N ALA A 586 -3.66 -5.04 -10.57
CA ALA A 586 -2.66 -6.08 -10.81
C ALA A 586 -2.54 -7.05 -9.62
N PHE A 587 -2.61 -6.50 -8.41
CA PHE A 587 -2.78 -7.23 -7.15
C PHE A 587 -3.70 -6.41 -6.24
N GLY A 588 -4.82 -6.98 -5.82
CA GLY A 588 -5.76 -6.27 -4.96
C GLY A 588 -5.46 -6.37 -3.46
N GLY A 589 -5.21 -7.59 -2.95
CA GLY A 589 -4.84 -7.84 -1.54
C GLY A 589 -6.05 -7.94 -0.59
N THR A 590 -5.84 -7.56 0.68
CA THR A 590 -6.83 -7.68 1.76
C THR A 590 -7.16 -6.30 2.32
N SER A 591 -8.45 -5.94 2.33
CA SER A 591 -8.94 -4.76 3.06
C SER A 591 -9.07 -5.10 4.55
N TRP A 592 -7.93 -5.28 5.23
CA TRP A 592 -7.87 -5.67 6.64
C TRP A 592 -8.33 -4.54 7.59
N GLY A 593 -8.68 -4.88 8.82
CA GLY A 593 -9.30 -3.97 9.77
C GLY A 593 -10.63 -3.40 9.24
N TRP A 594 -10.94 -2.16 9.61
CA TRP A 594 -12.12 -1.43 9.19
C TRP A 594 -11.91 -0.60 7.90
N GLN A 595 -10.94 -0.99 7.07
CA GLN A 595 -10.65 -0.35 5.77
C GLN A 595 -11.70 -0.54 4.66
N PRO A 596 -12.42 -1.68 4.54
CA PRO A 596 -13.36 -1.89 3.45
C PRO A 596 -14.41 -0.76 3.36
N GLY A 597 -14.85 -0.39 2.15
CA GLY A 597 -16.08 0.38 1.96
C GLY A 597 -17.34 -0.46 2.25
N PRO A 598 -18.53 0.16 2.32
CA PRO A 598 -19.75 -0.50 2.84
C PRO A 598 -20.25 -1.64 1.98
N ILE A 599 -19.92 -1.58 0.69
CA ILE A 599 -20.22 -2.61 -0.30
C ILE A 599 -19.32 -3.84 -0.20
N VAL A 600 -18.02 -3.67 0.03
CA VAL A 600 -17.01 -4.73 -0.13
C VAL A 600 -16.74 -5.44 1.20
N TYR A 601 -16.48 -6.73 1.13
CA TYR A 601 -16.03 -7.52 2.29
C TYR A 601 -14.50 -7.47 2.44
N THR A 602 -13.96 -8.29 3.35
CA THR A 602 -12.53 -8.23 3.73
C THR A 602 -11.59 -8.49 2.55
N SER A 603 -11.82 -9.57 1.79
CA SER A 603 -10.99 -9.87 0.62
C SER A 603 -11.18 -8.83 -0.48
N TYR A 604 -10.07 -8.36 -1.01
CA TYR A 604 -10.01 -7.53 -2.19
C TYR A 604 -9.18 -8.24 -3.27
N ASP A 605 -9.37 -9.55 -3.43
CA ASP A 605 -8.69 -10.35 -4.46
C ASP A 605 -8.93 -9.81 -5.87
N TYR A 606 -10.13 -9.27 -6.10
CA TYR A 606 -10.55 -8.57 -7.32
C TYR A 606 -10.66 -9.48 -8.57
N GLY A 607 -10.27 -10.77 -8.49
CA GLY A 607 -10.03 -11.58 -9.68
C GLY A 607 -8.80 -11.11 -10.48
N ALA A 608 -7.87 -10.41 -9.82
CA ALA A 608 -6.68 -9.82 -10.40
C ALA A 608 -5.69 -10.86 -10.96
N PRO A 609 -4.73 -10.47 -11.84
CA PRO A 609 -3.67 -11.36 -12.31
C PRO A 609 -2.87 -12.03 -11.18
N ILE A 610 -2.62 -11.30 -10.09
CA ILE A 610 -2.03 -11.84 -8.86
C ILE A 610 -3.14 -11.92 -7.81
N SER A 611 -3.43 -13.12 -7.31
CA SER A 611 -4.47 -13.34 -6.30
C SER A 611 -4.13 -12.71 -4.95
N GLU A 612 -5.11 -12.63 -4.03
CA GLU A 612 -4.91 -12.19 -2.65
C GLU A 612 -3.84 -13.03 -1.92
N ALA A 613 -3.79 -14.33 -2.19
CA ALA A 613 -2.73 -15.24 -1.74
C ALA A 613 -1.43 -15.11 -2.54
N ARG A 614 -1.25 -14.03 -3.31
CA ARG A 614 -0.06 -13.68 -4.10
C ARG A 614 0.31 -14.72 -5.16
N VAL A 615 -0.64 -15.52 -5.64
CA VAL A 615 -0.42 -16.51 -6.71
C VAL A 615 -0.61 -15.84 -8.07
N MET A 616 0.32 -16.07 -9.00
CA MET A 616 0.13 -15.67 -10.40
C MET A 616 -0.89 -16.60 -11.07
N ARG A 617 -2.02 -16.06 -11.50
CA ARG A 617 -3.05 -16.79 -12.25
C ARG A 617 -2.63 -16.95 -13.73
N ASP A 618 -3.33 -17.81 -14.47
CA ASP A 618 -3.08 -18.02 -15.91
C ASP A 618 -3.10 -16.72 -16.72
N LYS A 619 -3.99 -15.79 -16.35
CA LYS A 619 -4.08 -14.47 -16.96
C LYS A 619 -2.80 -13.63 -16.75
N ALA A 620 -2.10 -13.75 -15.61
CA ALA A 620 -0.80 -13.10 -15.42
C ALA A 620 0.28 -13.63 -16.40
N LEU A 621 0.17 -14.89 -16.84
CA LEU A 621 1.08 -15.47 -17.84
C LEU A 621 0.77 -14.98 -19.26
N VAL A 622 -0.51 -14.72 -19.58
CA VAL A 622 -0.91 -14.06 -20.82
C VAL A 622 -0.46 -12.61 -20.81
N LEU A 623 -0.69 -11.88 -19.72
CA LEU A 623 -0.17 -10.54 -19.51
C LEU A 623 1.36 -10.48 -19.68
N LYS A 624 2.10 -11.49 -19.20
CA LYS A 624 3.55 -11.62 -19.44
C LYS A 624 3.91 -11.66 -20.93
N GLN A 625 3.17 -12.39 -21.74
CA GLN A 625 3.42 -12.46 -23.17
C GLN A 625 3.13 -11.11 -23.84
N MET A 626 2.03 -10.45 -23.46
CA MET A 626 1.69 -9.12 -23.95
C MET A 626 2.71 -8.06 -23.52
N GLY A 627 3.15 -8.07 -22.26
CA GLY A 627 4.20 -7.17 -21.77
C GLY A 627 5.55 -7.45 -22.42
N GLY A 628 5.85 -8.72 -22.72
CA GLY A 628 6.98 -9.13 -23.55
C GLY A 628 6.94 -8.51 -24.95
N PHE A 629 5.78 -8.59 -25.62
CA PHE A 629 5.53 -7.91 -26.89
C PHE A 629 5.72 -6.39 -26.76
N VAL A 630 5.07 -5.75 -25.78
CA VAL A 630 5.17 -4.29 -25.57
C VAL A 630 6.62 -3.87 -25.39
N ARG A 631 7.37 -4.58 -24.53
CA ARG A 631 8.80 -4.31 -24.30
C ARG A 631 9.64 -4.51 -25.54
N ALA A 632 9.42 -5.58 -26.29
CA ALA A 632 10.19 -5.87 -27.50
C ALA A 632 9.87 -4.88 -28.63
N ALA A 633 8.61 -4.51 -28.80
CA ALA A 633 8.09 -3.68 -29.88
C ALA A 633 7.94 -2.18 -29.52
N THR A 634 8.39 -1.75 -28.34
CA THR A 634 8.33 -0.34 -27.87
C THR A 634 8.76 0.68 -28.94
N PRO A 635 9.88 0.50 -29.68
CA PRO A 635 10.30 1.45 -30.70
C PRO A 635 9.26 1.72 -31.79
N VAL A 636 8.40 0.74 -32.07
CA VAL A 636 7.34 0.85 -33.07
C VAL A 636 6.02 1.29 -32.43
N LEU A 637 5.63 0.69 -31.31
CA LEU A 637 4.37 0.97 -30.62
C LEU A 637 4.26 2.40 -30.10
N ALA A 638 5.38 2.99 -29.68
CA ALA A 638 5.36 4.32 -29.08
C ALA A 638 5.14 5.46 -30.10
N GLU A 639 5.07 5.17 -31.41
CA GLU A 639 4.80 6.14 -32.47
C GLU A 639 3.98 5.51 -33.60
N MET A 640 2.71 5.27 -33.31
CA MET A 640 1.76 4.69 -34.27
C MET A 640 0.85 5.74 -34.89
N ASP A 641 0.70 5.66 -36.21
CA ASP A 641 -0.35 6.29 -37.00
C ASP A 641 -1.31 5.23 -37.54
N LYS A 642 -2.53 5.64 -37.88
CA LYS A 642 -3.49 4.74 -38.53
C LYS A 642 -3.03 4.43 -39.95
N GLY A 643 -2.98 3.15 -40.29
CA GLY A 643 -2.67 2.64 -41.62
C GLY A 643 -3.91 2.53 -42.51
N GLU A 644 -3.67 2.07 -43.75
CA GLU A 644 -4.72 1.73 -44.71
C GLU A 644 -5.64 0.62 -44.17
N VAL A 645 -6.92 0.67 -44.52
CA VAL A 645 -7.87 -0.38 -44.13
C VAL A 645 -7.56 -1.65 -44.91
N LEU A 646 -7.44 -2.77 -44.19
CA LEU A 646 -7.18 -4.09 -44.77
C LEU A 646 -8.43 -4.96 -44.66
N ASP A 647 -8.72 -5.72 -45.71
CA ASP A 647 -9.81 -6.70 -45.72
C ASP A 647 -9.29 -8.08 -45.27
N PRO A 648 -9.76 -8.60 -44.12
CA PRO A 648 -9.39 -9.93 -43.64
C PRO A 648 -10.13 -11.08 -44.37
N GLY A 649 -11.02 -10.78 -45.32
CA GLY A 649 -11.83 -11.76 -46.04
C GLY A 649 -12.89 -12.46 -45.18
N ASN A 650 -13.02 -12.06 -43.90
CA ASN A 650 -13.97 -12.62 -42.95
C ASN A 650 -14.54 -11.51 -42.05
N ALA A 651 -15.84 -11.22 -42.17
CA ALA A 651 -16.50 -10.13 -41.45
C ALA A 651 -16.54 -10.31 -39.92
N LYS A 652 -16.31 -11.53 -39.40
CA LYS A 652 -16.23 -11.79 -37.96
C LYS A 652 -14.86 -11.45 -37.37
N VAL A 653 -13.85 -11.29 -38.22
CA VAL A 653 -12.51 -10.86 -37.82
C VAL A 653 -12.38 -9.38 -38.06
N ARG A 654 -12.05 -8.63 -37.01
CA ARG A 654 -11.68 -7.23 -37.12
C ARG A 654 -10.16 -7.13 -37.23
N LEU A 655 -9.68 -6.55 -38.32
CA LEU A 655 -8.25 -6.31 -38.55
C LEU A 655 -7.95 -4.81 -38.44
N TYR A 656 -7.23 -4.45 -37.39
CA TYR A 656 -6.67 -3.11 -37.22
C TYR A 656 -5.27 -3.06 -37.81
N HIS A 657 -4.87 -1.89 -38.31
CA HIS A 657 -3.60 -1.70 -38.98
C HIS A 657 -3.05 -0.31 -38.67
N ASN A 658 -1.93 -0.27 -37.96
CA ASN A 658 -1.16 0.93 -37.69
C ASN A 658 0.19 0.86 -38.40
N VAL A 659 0.76 2.04 -38.65
CA VAL A 659 2.09 2.22 -39.23
C VAL A 659 2.92 3.14 -38.35
N ASN A 660 4.17 2.78 -38.13
CA ASN A 660 5.19 3.70 -37.67
C ASN A 660 5.92 4.21 -38.91
N LYS A 661 5.60 5.43 -39.35
CA LYS A 661 6.15 5.99 -40.59
C LYS A 661 7.65 6.24 -40.53
N ALA A 662 8.18 6.55 -39.35
CA ALA A 662 9.61 6.83 -39.17
C ALA A 662 10.45 5.56 -39.37
N LEU A 663 9.95 4.41 -38.92
CA LEU A 663 10.62 3.12 -39.05
C LEU A 663 10.17 2.30 -40.26
N GLY A 664 9.07 2.68 -40.92
CA GLY A 664 8.46 1.91 -41.99
C GLY A 664 7.78 0.60 -41.52
N SER A 665 7.64 0.41 -40.21
CA SER A 665 7.07 -0.79 -39.61
C SER A 665 5.56 -0.74 -39.51
N HIS A 666 4.94 -1.91 -39.58
CA HIS A 666 3.50 -2.08 -39.50
C HIS A 666 3.14 -2.92 -38.28
N VAL A 667 2.09 -2.51 -37.57
CA VAL A 667 1.51 -3.22 -36.41
C VAL A 667 0.07 -3.54 -36.73
N LEU A 668 -0.31 -4.80 -36.58
CA LEU A 668 -1.68 -5.24 -36.83
C LEU A 668 -2.25 -5.94 -35.61
N LEU A 669 -3.54 -5.73 -35.36
CA LEU A 669 -4.31 -6.52 -34.41
C LEU A 669 -5.43 -7.22 -35.16
N ALA A 670 -5.36 -8.55 -35.24
CA ALA A 670 -6.50 -9.35 -35.68
C ALA A 670 -7.29 -9.78 -34.45
N GLN A 671 -8.60 -9.50 -34.42
CA GLN A 671 -9.43 -9.66 -33.23
C GLN A 671 -10.76 -10.33 -33.58
N HIS A 672 -11.17 -11.31 -32.76
CA HIS A 672 -12.48 -11.96 -32.87
C HIS A 672 -13.34 -11.68 -31.64
N ASN A 673 -14.40 -10.88 -31.83
CA ASN A 673 -15.21 -10.35 -30.72
C ASN A 673 -16.32 -11.28 -30.22
N HIS A 674 -16.64 -12.36 -30.93
CA HIS A 674 -17.68 -13.30 -30.50
C HIS A 674 -17.12 -14.34 -29.51
N LEU A 675 -18.00 -14.91 -28.68
CA LEU A 675 -17.69 -15.89 -27.63
C LEU A 675 -17.15 -17.24 -28.13
N SER A 676 -17.58 -17.65 -29.31
CA SER A 676 -17.35 -19.00 -29.83
C SER A 676 -17.15 -18.97 -31.33
N GLY A 677 -16.69 -20.11 -31.85
CA GLY A 677 -16.29 -20.26 -33.25
C GLY A 677 -14.78 -20.16 -33.44
N THR A 678 -14.32 -20.71 -34.55
CA THR A 678 -12.94 -20.60 -35.01
C THR A 678 -13.01 -20.11 -36.45
N GLU A 679 -12.43 -18.95 -36.70
CA GLU A 679 -12.54 -18.26 -37.98
C GLU A 679 -11.17 -18.23 -38.65
N ALA A 680 -11.11 -18.73 -39.88
CA ALA A 680 -9.95 -18.55 -40.73
C ALA A 680 -10.00 -17.16 -41.40
N PHE A 681 -8.85 -16.54 -41.56
CA PHE A 681 -8.73 -15.24 -42.22
C PHE A 681 -7.37 -15.10 -42.92
N GLY A 682 -7.25 -14.07 -43.75
CA GLY A 682 -6.01 -13.70 -44.42
C GLY A 682 -6.20 -12.37 -45.13
N PHE A 683 -5.11 -11.64 -45.38
CA PHE A 683 -5.19 -10.29 -45.92
C PHE A 683 -4.03 -9.98 -46.84
N LYS A 684 -4.22 -9.02 -47.74
CA LYS A 684 -3.14 -8.46 -48.54
C LYS A 684 -2.50 -7.32 -47.78
N LEU A 685 -1.17 -7.34 -47.63
CA LEU A 685 -0.39 -6.32 -46.98
C LEU A 685 0.59 -5.70 -47.97
N GLN A 686 0.54 -4.38 -48.12
CA GLN A 686 1.54 -3.60 -48.84
C GLN A 686 2.48 -2.96 -47.84
N THR A 687 3.78 -3.22 -47.98
CA THR A 687 4.82 -2.53 -47.20
C THR A 687 5.93 -2.03 -48.12
N GLY A 688 7.00 -1.46 -47.54
CA GLY A 688 8.23 -1.15 -48.28
C GLY A 688 8.95 -2.39 -48.81
N ASP A 689 8.66 -3.58 -48.28
CA ASP A 689 9.29 -4.84 -48.69
C ASP A 689 8.64 -5.49 -49.91
N GLY A 690 7.42 -5.07 -50.27
CA GLY A 690 6.63 -5.64 -51.36
C GLY A 690 5.13 -5.77 -51.01
N THR A 691 4.40 -6.48 -51.87
CA THR A 691 2.99 -6.86 -51.65
C THR A 691 2.92 -8.33 -51.28
N TYR A 692 2.27 -8.66 -50.16
CA TYR A 692 2.17 -10.03 -49.65
C TYR A 692 0.72 -10.42 -49.39
N GLN A 693 0.34 -11.66 -49.73
CA GLN A 693 -0.82 -12.32 -49.14
C GLN A 693 -0.36 -12.95 -47.83
N VAL A 694 -0.99 -12.61 -46.71
CA VAL A 694 -0.61 -13.08 -45.37
C VAL A 694 -1.71 -14.01 -44.81
N PRO A 695 -1.40 -15.28 -44.50
CA PRO A 695 -0.16 -15.99 -44.84
C PRO A 695 -0.08 -16.34 -46.33
N GLN A 696 1.11 -16.65 -46.82
CA GLN A 696 1.33 -17.18 -48.17
C GLN A 696 1.04 -18.68 -48.25
N ALA A 697 1.23 -19.42 -47.15
CA ALA A 697 0.86 -20.82 -47.02
C ALA A 697 0.29 -21.12 -45.62
N GLY A 698 -0.66 -22.07 -45.55
CA GLY A 698 -1.40 -22.37 -44.31
C GLY A 698 -2.59 -21.45 -44.08
N LYS A 699 -3.13 -21.44 -42.86
CA LYS A 699 -4.28 -20.61 -42.47
C LYS A 699 -4.03 -19.86 -41.17
N LEU A 700 -4.31 -18.55 -41.18
CA LEU A 700 -4.44 -17.77 -39.95
C LEU A 700 -5.82 -18.04 -39.33
N THR A 701 -5.86 -18.34 -38.03
CA THR A 701 -7.07 -18.70 -37.28
C THR A 701 -7.24 -17.82 -36.05
N LEU A 702 -8.48 -17.50 -35.69
CA LEU A 702 -8.85 -16.89 -34.42
C LEU A 702 -10.04 -17.63 -33.83
N THR A 703 -9.95 -18.01 -32.57
CA THR A 703 -11.09 -18.55 -31.82
C THR A 703 -11.90 -17.42 -31.19
N GLY A 704 -13.09 -17.77 -30.68
CA GLY A 704 -13.90 -16.88 -29.85
C GLY A 704 -13.08 -16.19 -28.75
N GLN A 705 -13.24 -14.87 -28.63
CA GLN A 705 -12.54 -14.01 -27.67
C GLN A 705 -11.01 -14.17 -27.69
N ASP A 706 -10.42 -14.24 -28.89
CA ASP A 706 -8.97 -14.22 -29.09
C ASP A 706 -8.54 -13.03 -29.96
N ALA A 707 -7.27 -12.66 -29.83
CA ALA A 707 -6.62 -11.68 -30.68
C ALA A 707 -5.14 -12.04 -30.90
N LYS A 708 -4.56 -11.52 -31.99
CA LYS A 708 -3.13 -11.67 -32.33
C LYS A 708 -2.53 -10.32 -32.71
N LEU A 709 -1.43 -9.95 -32.08
CA LEU A 709 -0.60 -8.79 -32.42
C LEU A 709 0.51 -9.19 -33.39
N LEU A 710 0.43 -8.69 -34.63
CA LEU A 710 1.33 -9.04 -35.72
C LEU A 710 2.23 -7.86 -36.11
N LEU A 711 3.45 -8.16 -36.56
CA LEU A 711 4.44 -7.20 -37.01
C LEU A 711 4.87 -7.47 -38.45
N ALA A 712 5.11 -6.40 -39.20
CA ALA A 712 5.69 -6.44 -40.54
C ALA A 712 6.64 -5.26 -40.80
N SER A 713 7.59 -5.47 -41.71
CA SER A 713 8.71 -4.55 -42.00
C SER A 713 9.39 -4.05 -40.72
N TYR A 714 9.80 -5.01 -39.89
CA TYR A 714 10.25 -4.79 -38.52
C TYR A 714 11.72 -5.15 -38.34
N ALA A 715 12.47 -4.30 -37.62
CA ALA A 715 13.85 -4.57 -37.23
C ALA A 715 13.88 -5.55 -36.04
N LEU A 716 14.00 -6.85 -36.35
CA LEU A 716 14.15 -7.90 -35.34
C LEU A 716 15.64 -8.02 -34.96
N GLU A 717 16.08 -7.15 -34.07
CA GLU A 717 17.50 -6.91 -33.78
C GLU A 717 18.29 -6.57 -35.07
N ARG A 718 19.33 -7.35 -35.42
CA ARG A 718 20.11 -7.14 -36.65
C ARG A 718 19.50 -7.86 -37.86
N GLN A 719 18.30 -8.43 -37.69
CA GLN A 719 17.53 -9.10 -38.73
C GLN A 719 16.45 -8.17 -39.28
N HIS A 720 15.95 -8.50 -40.47
CA HIS A 720 14.81 -7.82 -41.07
C HIS A 720 13.64 -8.77 -41.21
N LEU A 721 12.62 -8.54 -40.39
CA LEU A 721 11.36 -9.26 -40.42
C LEU A 721 10.43 -8.62 -41.44
N VAL A 722 10.18 -9.32 -42.55
CA VAL A 722 9.22 -8.89 -43.57
C VAL A 722 7.81 -8.96 -42.98
N TYR A 723 7.45 -10.10 -42.39
CA TYR A 723 6.31 -10.23 -41.47
C TYR A 723 6.39 -11.55 -40.69
N SER A 724 5.62 -11.63 -39.61
CA SER A 724 5.31 -12.91 -38.95
C SER A 724 3.81 -12.99 -38.64
N THR A 725 3.26 -14.20 -38.76
CA THR A 725 1.92 -14.53 -38.23
C THR A 725 1.96 -15.00 -36.79
N SER A 726 3.16 -15.16 -36.21
CA SER A 726 3.39 -15.42 -34.80
C SER A 726 3.65 -14.11 -34.04
N GLU A 727 3.27 -14.07 -32.77
CA GLU A 727 3.43 -12.91 -31.91
C GLU A 727 4.85 -12.85 -31.33
N LEU A 728 5.47 -11.67 -31.32
CA LEU A 728 6.80 -11.45 -30.73
C LEU A 728 6.70 -11.39 -29.20
N GLN A 729 7.43 -12.25 -28.49
CA GLN A 729 7.47 -12.23 -27.02
C GLN A 729 8.78 -11.68 -26.45
N ALA A 730 9.91 -11.95 -27.12
CA ALA A 730 11.20 -11.43 -26.69
C ALA A 730 12.19 -11.33 -27.86
N GLN A 731 13.08 -10.34 -27.79
CA GLN A 731 14.28 -10.27 -28.62
C GLN A 731 15.44 -9.72 -27.80
N MET A 732 16.67 -10.10 -28.16
CA MET A 732 17.90 -9.58 -27.58
C MET A 732 19.12 -9.95 -28.42
N GLN A 733 20.16 -9.13 -28.32
CA GLN A 733 21.51 -9.46 -28.80
C GLN A 733 22.27 -10.24 -27.73
N GLN A 734 22.89 -11.35 -28.11
CA GLN A 734 23.77 -12.17 -27.28
C GLN A 734 25.14 -12.31 -27.97
N GLY A 735 25.97 -11.29 -27.81
CA GLY A 735 27.27 -11.21 -28.46
C GLY A 735 27.14 -11.16 -29.99
N ALA A 736 27.80 -12.07 -30.68
CA ALA A 736 27.75 -12.17 -32.14
C ALA A 736 26.39 -12.66 -32.69
N ARG A 737 25.50 -13.18 -31.83
CA ARG A 737 24.20 -13.77 -32.21
C ARG A 737 23.01 -12.88 -31.79
N ASP A 738 21.93 -12.93 -32.56
CA ASP A 738 20.60 -12.49 -32.13
C ASP A 738 19.78 -13.66 -31.60
N LEU A 739 18.91 -13.41 -30.62
CA LEU A 739 17.95 -14.36 -30.09
C LEU A 739 16.56 -13.72 -30.14
N ALA A 740 15.61 -14.42 -30.75
CA ALA A 740 14.21 -14.00 -30.79
C ALA A 740 13.29 -15.15 -30.37
N LEU A 741 12.20 -14.82 -29.67
CA LEU A 741 11.14 -15.74 -29.27
C LEU A 741 9.82 -15.25 -29.85
N LEU A 742 9.24 -16.08 -30.71
CA LEU A 742 7.89 -15.93 -31.24
C LEU A 742 6.98 -17.00 -30.63
N TYR A 743 5.69 -16.72 -30.54
CA TYR A 743 4.71 -17.72 -30.13
C TYR A 743 3.39 -17.61 -30.91
N GLY A 744 2.58 -18.67 -30.82
CA GLY A 744 1.23 -18.70 -31.36
C GLY A 744 0.37 -19.72 -30.62
N ARG A 745 -0.93 -19.80 -30.92
CA ARG A 745 -1.81 -20.75 -30.25
C ARG A 745 -1.41 -22.16 -30.65
N ASN A 746 -1.58 -23.11 -29.72
CA ASN A 746 -1.26 -24.51 -29.97
C ASN A 746 -1.99 -25.00 -31.23
N VAL A 747 -1.28 -25.75 -32.07
CA VAL A 747 -1.69 -26.31 -33.37
C VAL A 747 -2.08 -25.32 -34.48
N ASP A 748 -2.02 -24.00 -34.24
CA ASP A 748 -2.20 -23.02 -35.32
C ASP A 748 -1.03 -23.08 -36.32
N ASP A 749 -1.33 -22.88 -37.61
CA ASP A 749 -0.31 -22.65 -38.63
C ASP A 749 0.40 -21.31 -38.35
N GLY A 750 1.72 -21.30 -38.55
CA GLY A 750 2.58 -20.15 -38.42
C GLY A 750 3.46 -19.95 -39.65
N GLU A 751 3.74 -18.70 -39.96
CA GLU A 751 4.59 -18.27 -41.07
C GLU A 751 5.43 -17.08 -40.64
N THR A 752 6.75 -17.18 -40.82
CA THR A 752 7.70 -16.08 -40.57
C THR A 752 8.56 -15.87 -41.80
N VAL A 753 8.64 -14.62 -42.28
CA VAL A 753 9.43 -14.24 -43.46
C VAL A 753 10.52 -13.25 -43.08
N LEU A 754 11.78 -13.60 -43.39
CA LEU A 754 12.97 -12.81 -43.11
C LEU A 754 13.68 -12.44 -44.43
N ARG A 755 14.22 -11.21 -44.52
CA ARG A 755 14.90 -10.70 -45.73
C ARG A 755 16.41 -10.84 -45.64
N TYR A 756 17.02 -11.43 -46.66
CA TYR A 756 18.47 -11.58 -46.82
C TYR A 756 18.94 -11.20 -48.23
N ALA A 757 20.20 -10.76 -48.35
CA ALA A 757 20.81 -10.43 -49.64
C ALA A 757 21.12 -11.67 -50.50
N ALA A 758 21.25 -12.83 -49.86
CA ALA A 758 21.48 -14.13 -50.50
C ALA A 758 20.86 -15.23 -49.64
N LYS A 759 20.80 -16.47 -50.15
CA LYS A 759 20.22 -17.60 -49.42
C LYS A 759 21.01 -17.87 -48.13
N PRO A 760 20.40 -17.75 -46.94
CA PRO A 760 21.09 -18.05 -45.67
C PRO A 760 21.16 -19.57 -45.43
N THR A 761 22.02 -19.98 -44.50
CA THR A 761 22.03 -21.34 -43.95
C THR A 761 21.01 -21.45 -42.84
N VAL A 762 20.09 -22.41 -42.95
CA VAL A 762 19.05 -22.68 -41.94
C VAL A 762 19.26 -24.08 -41.36
N LYS A 763 19.40 -24.16 -40.04
CA LYS A 763 19.55 -25.41 -39.29
C LYS A 763 18.42 -25.53 -38.26
N LEU A 764 17.58 -26.55 -38.42
CA LEU A 764 16.61 -26.95 -37.40
C LEU A 764 17.36 -27.69 -36.29
N LEU A 765 17.45 -27.08 -35.12
CA LEU A 765 18.04 -27.70 -33.93
C LEU A 765 17.02 -28.57 -33.21
N ARG A 766 15.74 -28.16 -33.25
CA ARG A 766 14.61 -28.87 -32.64
C ARG A 766 13.30 -28.49 -33.34
N GLY A 767 12.32 -29.39 -33.29
CA GLY A 767 10.99 -29.16 -33.87
C GLY A 767 10.97 -29.31 -35.39
N GLN A 768 9.86 -28.93 -36.01
CA GLN A 768 9.65 -29.07 -37.46
C GLN A 768 9.21 -27.73 -38.06
N ALA A 769 9.90 -27.31 -39.12
CA ALA A 769 9.47 -26.20 -39.96
C ALA A 769 9.87 -26.47 -41.42
N GLN A 770 9.03 -26.06 -42.35
CA GLN A 770 9.34 -26.04 -43.76
C GLN A 770 10.10 -24.76 -44.11
N VAL A 771 11.23 -24.91 -44.80
CA VAL A 771 12.12 -23.81 -45.19
C VAL A 771 11.95 -23.55 -46.68
N ASN A 772 11.51 -22.35 -47.04
CA ASN A 772 11.33 -21.91 -48.42
C ASN A 772 12.20 -20.68 -48.70
N TRP A 773 12.88 -20.65 -49.85
CA TRP A 773 13.72 -19.52 -50.26
C TRP A 773 13.22 -18.95 -51.59
N ASP A 774 12.90 -17.66 -51.59
CA ASP A 774 12.60 -16.90 -52.78
C ASP A 774 13.79 -16.00 -53.14
N ALA A 775 14.54 -16.40 -54.17
CA ALA A 775 15.71 -15.67 -54.64
C ALA A 775 15.38 -14.31 -55.28
N LYS A 776 14.14 -14.11 -55.78
CA LYS A 776 13.75 -12.87 -56.44
C LYS A 776 13.63 -11.73 -55.43
N ASN A 777 12.97 -12.00 -54.31
CA ASN A 777 12.73 -11.02 -53.27
C ASN A 777 13.79 -11.08 -52.16
N GLY A 778 14.57 -12.16 -52.09
CA GLY A 778 15.51 -12.41 -50.99
C GLY A 778 14.81 -12.89 -49.71
N ASP A 779 13.62 -13.48 -49.86
CA ASP A 779 12.75 -13.87 -48.75
C ASP A 779 13.03 -15.31 -48.31
N LEU A 780 13.43 -15.47 -47.05
CA LEU A 780 13.43 -16.74 -46.35
C LEU A 780 12.09 -16.89 -45.63
N ARG A 781 11.24 -17.81 -46.09
CA ARG A 781 9.95 -18.12 -45.46
C ARG A 781 10.03 -19.44 -44.70
N LEU A 782 9.68 -19.38 -43.42
CA LEU A 782 9.50 -20.53 -42.55
C LEU A 782 8.01 -20.77 -42.36
N ASN A 783 7.53 -21.98 -42.66
CA ASN A 783 6.17 -22.42 -42.35
C ASN A 783 6.22 -23.52 -41.29
N TYR A 784 5.37 -23.44 -40.28
CA TYR A 784 5.39 -24.37 -39.14
C TYR A 784 4.02 -24.47 -38.51
N GLN A 785 3.85 -25.45 -37.63
CA GLN A 785 2.70 -25.54 -36.74
C GLN A 785 3.18 -25.33 -35.30
N HIS A 786 2.50 -24.47 -34.54
CA HIS A 786 2.89 -24.17 -33.16
C HIS A 786 2.66 -25.39 -32.25
N THR A 787 3.70 -26.18 -32.03
CA THR A 787 3.68 -27.38 -31.20
C THR A 787 4.97 -27.50 -30.40
N GLY A 788 4.89 -27.34 -29.08
CA GLY A 788 6.04 -27.32 -28.18
C GLY A 788 7.00 -26.15 -28.48
N LEU A 789 8.29 -26.47 -28.65
CA LEU A 789 9.35 -25.50 -28.97
C LEU A 789 10.10 -25.93 -30.22
N ILE A 790 10.09 -25.07 -31.24
CA ILE A 790 10.92 -25.18 -32.44
C ILE A 790 12.12 -24.24 -32.27
N GLU A 791 13.31 -24.73 -32.60
CA GLU A 791 14.57 -23.99 -32.49
C GLU A 791 15.26 -23.97 -33.86
N VAL A 792 15.40 -22.78 -34.44
CA VAL A 792 15.97 -22.59 -35.77
C VAL A 792 17.19 -21.68 -35.67
N LEU A 793 18.34 -22.18 -36.09
CA LEU A 793 19.56 -21.36 -36.26
C LEU A 793 19.68 -20.92 -37.72
N ILE A 794 19.70 -19.63 -37.95
CA ILE A 794 19.86 -19.02 -39.27
C ILE A 794 21.19 -18.25 -39.28
N SER A 795 22.01 -18.44 -40.31
CA SER A 795 23.34 -17.84 -40.38
C SER A 795 23.78 -17.54 -41.82
N GLY A 796 24.77 -16.65 -41.95
CA GLY A 796 25.32 -16.24 -43.24
C GLY A 796 24.54 -15.10 -43.91
N ALA A 797 24.72 -14.96 -45.22
CA ALA A 797 24.03 -13.96 -46.05
C ALA A 797 24.13 -12.49 -45.54
N GLY A 798 25.26 -12.14 -44.92
CA GLY A 798 25.58 -10.77 -44.50
C GLY A 798 24.91 -10.28 -43.21
N ARG A 799 24.22 -11.15 -42.47
CA ARG A 799 23.62 -10.81 -41.16
C ARG A 799 24.26 -11.59 -40.01
N ALA A 800 24.10 -11.08 -38.79
CA ALA A 800 24.45 -11.81 -37.58
C ALA A 800 23.65 -13.13 -37.51
N PRO A 801 24.20 -14.24 -36.98
CA PRO A 801 23.42 -15.45 -36.76
C PRO A 801 22.20 -15.19 -35.86
N LEU A 802 21.04 -15.70 -36.25
CA LEU A 802 19.79 -15.63 -35.48
C LEU A 802 19.47 -17.02 -34.93
N LEU A 803 19.31 -17.14 -33.61
CA LEU A 803 18.59 -18.23 -32.99
C LEU A 803 17.13 -17.81 -32.81
N LEU A 804 16.25 -18.36 -33.65
CA LEU A 804 14.82 -18.13 -33.60
C LEU A 804 14.15 -19.27 -32.83
N LEU A 805 13.51 -18.92 -31.72
CA LEU A 805 12.68 -19.79 -30.92
C LEU A 805 11.22 -19.54 -31.29
N ILE A 806 10.48 -20.61 -31.57
CA ILE A 806 9.05 -20.54 -31.91
C ILE A 806 8.31 -21.51 -31.01
N ALA A 807 7.40 -21.00 -30.20
CA ALA A 807 6.70 -21.78 -29.19
C ALA A 807 5.19 -21.84 -29.44
N ASP A 808 4.54 -22.92 -29.01
CA ASP A 808 3.11 -22.81 -28.67
C ASP A 808 2.93 -21.90 -27.45
N GLU A 809 1.70 -21.42 -27.25
CA GLU A 809 1.39 -20.47 -26.18
C GLU A 809 1.85 -20.95 -24.80
N LYS A 810 1.51 -22.19 -24.41
CA LYS A 810 1.82 -22.72 -23.08
C LYS A 810 3.33 -22.84 -22.87
N THR A 811 4.06 -23.27 -23.89
CA THR A 811 5.52 -23.34 -23.87
C THR A 811 6.12 -21.94 -23.81
N GLY A 812 5.56 -20.96 -24.54
CA GLY A 812 5.94 -19.55 -24.51
C GLY A 812 5.77 -18.93 -23.11
N GLN A 813 4.71 -19.30 -22.40
CA GLN A 813 4.44 -18.86 -21.02
C GLN A 813 5.48 -19.36 -20.01
N GLU A 814 6.31 -20.35 -20.34
CA GLU A 814 7.42 -20.79 -19.47
C GLU A 814 8.68 -19.92 -19.64
N PHE A 815 8.71 -18.98 -20.59
CA PHE A 815 9.89 -18.12 -20.81
C PHE A 815 9.88 -16.87 -19.93
N TRP A 816 11.07 -16.49 -19.46
CA TRP A 816 11.36 -15.35 -18.60
C TRP A 816 12.54 -14.59 -19.21
N ARG A 817 12.31 -13.35 -19.63
CA ARG A 817 13.36 -12.45 -20.10
C ARG A 817 13.85 -11.59 -18.93
N LEU A 818 15.10 -11.79 -18.52
CA LEU A 818 15.66 -11.15 -17.34
C LEU A 818 16.83 -10.26 -17.71
N GLN A 819 16.98 -9.15 -16.99
CA GLN A 819 18.18 -8.32 -17.06
C GLN A 819 19.20 -8.87 -16.06
N ALA A 820 20.44 -9.07 -16.49
CA ALA A 820 21.55 -9.58 -15.69
C ALA A 820 22.79 -8.69 -15.92
N GLY A 821 22.84 -7.58 -15.18
CA GLY A 821 23.81 -6.50 -15.43
C GLY A 821 23.56 -5.84 -16.80
N GLY A 822 24.60 -5.66 -17.60
CA GLY A 822 24.50 -5.11 -18.96
C GLY A 822 23.89 -6.04 -20.00
N HIS A 823 23.61 -7.30 -19.67
CA HIS A 823 23.11 -8.31 -20.61
C HIS A 823 21.68 -8.73 -20.30
N ALA A 824 20.93 -9.11 -21.33
CA ALA A 824 19.67 -9.82 -21.17
C ALA A 824 19.88 -11.33 -21.34
N VAL A 825 19.17 -12.12 -20.53
CA VAL A 825 19.12 -13.57 -20.63
C VAL A 825 17.68 -14.03 -20.82
N LEU A 826 17.52 -15.16 -21.48
CA LEU A 826 16.23 -15.81 -21.66
C LEU A 826 16.26 -17.15 -20.93
N VAL A 827 15.32 -17.36 -20.01
CA VAL A 827 15.23 -18.57 -19.20
C VAL A 827 13.88 -19.22 -19.43
N ARG A 828 13.85 -20.52 -19.70
CA ARG A 828 12.63 -21.33 -19.71
C ARG A 828 12.53 -22.12 -18.42
N SER A 829 11.45 -21.90 -17.67
CA SER A 829 11.07 -22.66 -16.47
C SER A 829 9.56 -22.56 -16.24
N PRO A 830 8.88 -23.65 -15.85
CA PRO A 830 7.49 -23.59 -15.41
C PRO A 830 7.33 -22.90 -14.04
N GLY A 831 8.42 -22.77 -13.26
CA GLY A 831 8.45 -21.96 -12.05
C GLY A 831 8.68 -20.47 -12.34
N LEU A 832 8.39 -19.62 -11.36
CA LEU A 832 8.66 -18.19 -11.45
C LEU A 832 10.17 -17.94 -11.40
N VAL A 833 10.71 -17.12 -12.30
CA VAL A 833 12.09 -16.61 -12.19
C VAL A 833 12.05 -15.11 -11.97
N ARG A 834 12.52 -14.67 -10.80
CA ARG A 834 12.39 -13.29 -10.30
C ARG A 834 13.50 -12.38 -10.82
N SER A 835 14.74 -12.84 -10.72
CA SER A 835 15.91 -12.04 -11.07
C SER A 835 17.07 -12.88 -11.59
N ALA A 836 17.97 -12.19 -12.29
CA ALA A 836 19.21 -12.76 -12.82
C ALA A 836 20.38 -11.81 -12.53
N ALA A 837 21.54 -12.37 -12.24
CA ALA A 837 22.81 -11.64 -12.15
C ALA A 837 23.93 -12.48 -12.77
N LEU A 838 24.90 -11.80 -13.38
CA LEU A 838 26.13 -12.43 -13.87
C LEU A 838 27.26 -12.16 -12.88
N ASP A 839 27.99 -13.21 -12.51
CA ASP A 839 29.18 -13.14 -11.66
C ASP A 839 30.27 -14.05 -12.25
N GLY A 840 31.24 -13.43 -12.93
CA GLY A 840 32.23 -14.14 -13.73
C GLY A 840 31.57 -15.06 -14.77
N LYS A 841 31.79 -16.38 -14.64
CA LYS A 841 31.23 -17.41 -15.54
C LYS A 841 29.90 -18.00 -15.05
N MET A 842 29.33 -17.46 -13.97
CA MET A 842 28.14 -17.98 -13.31
C MET A 842 26.92 -17.09 -13.59
N LEU A 843 25.83 -17.70 -14.08
CA LEU A 843 24.50 -17.08 -14.05
C LEU A 843 23.83 -17.40 -12.72
N ARG A 844 23.57 -16.37 -11.91
CA ARG A 844 22.86 -16.48 -10.64
C ARG A 844 21.39 -16.13 -10.85
N LEU A 845 20.50 -17.10 -10.64
CA LEU A 845 19.06 -16.94 -10.72
C LEU A 845 18.43 -16.99 -9.32
N ARG A 846 17.36 -16.22 -9.12
CA ARG A 846 16.44 -16.36 -7.99
C ARG A 846 15.03 -16.55 -8.50
N GLY A 847 14.25 -17.39 -7.84
CA GLY A 847 12.90 -17.72 -8.26
C GLY A 847 12.21 -18.73 -7.37
N ASP A 848 11.06 -19.20 -7.83
CA ASP A 848 10.19 -20.08 -7.08
C ASP A 848 9.81 -21.32 -7.87
N THR A 849 9.76 -22.46 -7.20
CA THR A 849 9.25 -23.72 -7.74
C THR A 849 8.06 -24.20 -6.94
N THR A 850 6.95 -24.49 -7.63
CA THR A 850 5.73 -25.08 -7.05
C THR A 850 5.67 -26.60 -7.24
N ALA A 851 6.54 -27.13 -8.10
CA ALA A 851 6.77 -28.56 -8.31
C ALA A 851 8.20 -28.77 -8.81
N PRO A 852 8.75 -30.00 -8.71
CA PRO A 852 10.03 -30.32 -9.33
C PRO A 852 10.04 -29.97 -10.81
N SER A 853 10.99 -29.15 -11.25
CA SER A 853 10.97 -28.59 -12.62
C SER A 853 12.36 -28.45 -13.25
N MET A 854 12.44 -28.70 -14.55
CA MET A 854 13.65 -28.47 -15.33
C MET A 854 13.78 -26.99 -15.68
N LEU A 855 15.02 -26.50 -15.78
CA LEU A 855 15.31 -25.13 -16.19
C LEU A 855 16.32 -25.13 -17.35
N ARG A 856 16.10 -24.26 -18.34
CA ARG A 856 17.04 -24.01 -19.44
C ARG A 856 17.27 -22.52 -19.63
N ALA A 857 18.52 -22.07 -19.71
CA ALA A 857 18.88 -20.67 -19.85
C ALA A 857 19.73 -20.45 -21.11
N TRP A 858 19.29 -19.56 -22.01
CA TRP A 858 20.08 -19.06 -23.13
C TRP A 858 20.89 -17.85 -22.67
N VAL A 859 22.21 -18.01 -22.67
CA VAL A 859 23.15 -17.08 -22.04
C VAL A 859 24.17 -16.54 -23.05
N PRO A 860 24.79 -15.37 -22.77
CA PRO A 860 25.95 -14.90 -23.51
C PRO A 860 27.10 -15.92 -23.49
N GLU A 861 27.99 -15.80 -24.47
CA GLU A 861 29.21 -16.62 -24.56
C GLU A 861 30.10 -16.42 -23.31
N GLY A 862 30.78 -17.50 -22.88
CA GLY A 862 31.64 -17.48 -21.69
C GLY A 862 30.96 -17.83 -20.37
N ILE A 863 29.61 -17.84 -20.32
CA ILE A 863 28.86 -18.32 -19.15
C ILE A 863 28.75 -19.84 -19.20
N THR A 864 29.30 -20.51 -18.18
CA THR A 864 29.39 -21.98 -18.13
C THR A 864 28.72 -22.58 -16.90
N GLY A 865 28.37 -21.78 -15.90
CA GLY A 865 27.73 -22.23 -14.66
C GLY A 865 26.37 -21.58 -14.43
N LEU A 866 25.52 -22.26 -13.66
CA LEU A 866 24.23 -21.76 -13.20
C LEU A 866 24.06 -22.02 -11.69
N SER A 867 23.51 -21.05 -10.96
CA SER A 867 23.02 -21.24 -9.60
C SER A 867 21.57 -20.78 -9.49
N PHE A 868 20.77 -21.46 -8.67
CA PHE A 868 19.38 -21.09 -8.39
C PHE A 868 19.18 -20.93 -6.88
N ASN A 869 18.62 -19.81 -6.43
CA ASN A 869 18.41 -19.48 -5.00
C ASN A 869 19.69 -19.65 -4.14
N GLY A 870 20.85 -19.26 -4.70
CA GLY A 870 22.15 -19.32 -4.02
C GLY A 870 22.84 -20.68 -4.08
N GLN A 871 22.21 -21.72 -4.63
CA GLN A 871 22.79 -23.06 -4.76
C GLN A 871 23.26 -23.31 -6.19
N ALA A 872 24.49 -23.81 -6.37
CA ALA A 872 24.99 -24.20 -7.67
C ALA A 872 24.20 -25.40 -8.22
N VAL A 873 23.85 -25.36 -9.51
CA VAL A 873 23.06 -26.41 -10.16
C VAL A 873 23.90 -27.06 -11.25
N ALA A 874 23.91 -28.40 -11.28
CA ALA A 874 24.61 -29.14 -12.33
C ALA A 874 23.92 -28.91 -13.68
N THR A 875 24.67 -28.43 -14.68
CA THR A 875 24.15 -28.14 -16.02
C THR A 875 24.83 -28.97 -17.11
N ALA A 876 24.17 -29.03 -18.26
CA ALA A 876 24.73 -29.45 -19.53
C ALA A 876 24.61 -28.28 -20.52
N ALA A 877 25.70 -27.96 -21.20
CA ALA A 877 25.68 -27.00 -22.30
C ALA A 877 25.09 -27.67 -23.55
N GLN A 878 24.12 -27.02 -24.18
CA GLN A 878 23.47 -27.50 -25.38
C GLN A 878 22.98 -26.30 -26.20
N ASP A 879 23.32 -26.24 -27.49
CA ASP A 879 22.74 -25.26 -28.43
C ASP A 879 22.69 -23.83 -27.86
N PHE A 880 23.84 -23.36 -27.36
CA PHE A 880 24.02 -22.03 -26.77
C PHE A 880 23.20 -21.74 -25.50
N SER A 881 22.81 -22.79 -24.78
CA SER A 881 22.07 -22.72 -23.53
C SER A 881 22.67 -23.65 -22.49
N LEU A 882 22.33 -23.40 -21.22
CA LEU A 882 22.61 -24.26 -20.09
C LEU A 882 21.31 -24.88 -19.61
N THR A 883 21.20 -26.21 -19.64
CA THR A 883 20.04 -26.96 -19.14
C THR A 883 20.42 -27.67 -17.85
N THR A 884 19.56 -27.66 -16.84
CA THR A 884 19.80 -28.43 -15.61
C THR A 884 19.86 -29.93 -15.91
N ARG A 885 20.72 -30.67 -15.20
CA ARG A 885 20.81 -32.14 -15.35
C ARG A 885 19.73 -32.88 -14.57
N THR A 886 19.27 -32.26 -13.49
CA THR A 886 18.17 -32.74 -12.64
C THR A 886 17.15 -31.62 -12.50
N ALA A 887 15.91 -32.00 -12.16
CA ALA A 887 14.89 -31.03 -11.82
C ALA A 887 15.33 -30.24 -10.57
N LEU A 888 15.07 -28.93 -10.58
CA LEU A 888 15.05 -28.14 -9.36
C LEU A 888 13.97 -28.71 -8.43
N PRO A 889 14.21 -28.79 -7.12
CA PRO A 889 13.23 -29.37 -6.20
C PRO A 889 11.99 -28.48 -6.09
N GLY A 890 10.82 -29.11 -5.90
CA GLY A 890 9.58 -28.42 -5.52
C GLY A 890 9.52 -28.12 -4.00
N PRO A 891 8.37 -27.63 -3.52
CA PRO A 891 8.16 -27.37 -2.10
C PRO A 891 8.16 -28.65 -1.28
N GLU A 892 8.66 -28.54 -0.05
CA GLU A 892 8.60 -29.60 0.96
C GLU A 892 7.17 -29.71 1.53
N PRO A 893 6.73 -30.91 1.96
CA PRO A 893 5.43 -31.07 2.62
C PRO A 893 5.32 -30.20 3.88
N ILE A 894 4.14 -29.62 4.11
CA ILE A 894 3.86 -28.85 5.32
C ILE A 894 2.88 -29.59 6.22
N GLN A 895 2.98 -29.36 7.52
CA GLN A 895 2.02 -29.84 8.51
C GLN A 895 1.39 -28.64 9.22
N LEU A 896 0.06 -28.62 9.29
CA LEU A 896 -0.70 -27.58 9.96
C LEU A 896 -1.33 -28.14 11.24
N PRO A 897 -1.39 -27.36 12.33
CA PRO A 897 -2.08 -27.78 13.54
C PRO A 897 -3.59 -27.89 13.28
N ASP A 898 -4.22 -28.91 13.88
CA ASP A 898 -5.68 -29.01 13.90
C ASP A 898 -6.23 -28.06 14.98
N LEU A 899 -6.78 -26.93 14.53
CA LEU A 899 -7.32 -25.91 15.42
C LEU A 899 -8.48 -26.42 16.29
N ALA A 900 -9.21 -27.46 15.86
CA ALA A 900 -10.30 -28.03 16.62
C ALA A 900 -9.84 -28.81 17.86
N GLN A 901 -8.60 -29.32 17.85
CA GLN A 901 -8.01 -30.07 18.97
C GLN A 901 -7.20 -29.20 19.94
N LEU A 902 -7.02 -27.91 19.63
CA LEU A 902 -6.31 -27.00 20.51
C LEU A 902 -7.17 -26.62 21.72
N LYS A 903 -6.47 -26.19 22.78
CA LYS A 903 -7.12 -25.58 23.94
C LYS A 903 -7.67 -24.21 23.55
N TRP A 904 -8.99 -24.06 23.63
CA TRP A 904 -9.67 -22.78 23.46
C TRP A 904 -10.07 -22.19 24.80
N THR A 905 -10.04 -20.86 24.86
CA THR A 905 -10.56 -20.10 25.99
C THR A 905 -11.61 -19.11 25.53
N ARG A 906 -12.58 -18.81 26.40
CA ARG A 906 -13.66 -17.86 26.16
C ARG A 906 -13.69 -16.76 27.20
N ARG A 907 -14.18 -15.58 26.81
CA ARG A 907 -14.54 -14.49 27.73
C ARG A 907 -15.73 -13.70 27.21
N PHE A 908 -16.71 -13.39 28.07
CA PHE A 908 -17.85 -12.55 27.68
C PHE A 908 -17.49 -11.07 27.63
N ASP A 909 -17.99 -10.32 26.64
CA ASP A 909 -17.61 -8.92 26.38
C ASP A 909 -18.68 -7.88 26.66
N SER A 910 -19.95 -8.16 26.35
CA SER A 910 -21.06 -7.20 26.40
C SER A 910 -21.49 -6.84 27.83
N LEU A 911 -20.53 -6.52 28.69
CA LEU A 911 -20.66 -6.13 30.10
C LEU A 911 -21.44 -4.81 30.22
N GLU A 912 -21.37 -3.97 29.19
CA GLU A 912 -22.10 -2.71 29.06
C GLU A 912 -23.62 -2.87 29.05
N ALA A 913 -24.14 -4.06 28.76
CA ALA A 913 -25.57 -4.32 28.82
C ALA A 913 -26.10 -4.33 30.27
N ALA A 914 -25.24 -4.62 31.26
CA ALA A 914 -25.67 -4.70 32.65
C ALA A 914 -26.18 -3.35 33.18
N PRO A 915 -27.26 -3.34 33.98
CA PRO A 915 -27.84 -2.09 34.49
C PRO A 915 -26.84 -1.33 35.40
N ASN A 916 -26.06 -2.06 36.20
CA ASN A 916 -25.07 -1.52 37.13
C ASN A 916 -23.66 -1.32 36.53
N PHE A 917 -23.50 -1.42 35.20
CA PHE A 917 -22.22 -1.12 34.55
C PHE A 917 -21.82 0.35 34.79
N ASP A 918 -20.58 0.57 35.24
CA ASP A 918 -20.03 1.90 35.46
C ASP A 918 -19.57 2.54 34.15
N ASP A 919 -20.40 3.47 33.64
CA ASP A 919 -20.11 4.29 32.47
C ASP A 919 -19.68 5.72 32.85
N SER A 920 -19.24 5.97 34.09
CA SER A 920 -18.84 7.30 34.56
C SER A 920 -17.76 7.95 33.69
N ALA A 921 -16.82 7.14 33.17
CA ALA A 921 -15.74 7.57 32.29
C ALA A 921 -16.14 7.75 30.82
N TRP A 922 -17.35 7.36 30.42
CA TRP A 922 -17.78 7.45 29.02
C TRP A 922 -18.10 8.89 28.61
N ARG A 923 -17.95 9.16 27.32
CA ARG A 923 -18.25 10.46 26.74
C ARG A 923 -19.76 10.71 26.85
N LYS A 924 -20.16 11.86 27.39
CA LYS A 924 -21.55 12.32 27.31
C LYS A 924 -21.88 12.66 25.86
N ALA A 925 -23.06 12.26 25.39
CA ALA A 925 -23.53 12.64 24.07
C ALA A 925 -24.10 14.06 24.10
N ASP A 926 -23.21 15.05 24.04
CA ASP A 926 -23.49 16.48 24.17
C ASP A 926 -22.92 17.35 23.04
N ALA A 927 -22.60 16.75 21.90
CA ALA A 927 -22.12 17.52 20.75
C ALA A 927 -23.19 18.56 20.34
N PRO A 928 -22.80 19.83 20.14
CA PRO A 928 -23.76 20.91 19.94
C PRO A 928 -24.47 20.85 18.59
N ALA A 929 -23.84 20.25 17.58
CA ALA A 929 -24.46 19.96 16.29
C ALA A 929 -23.60 18.98 15.48
N SER A 930 -24.23 18.22 14.59
CA SER A 930 -23.59 17.21 13.75
C SER A 930 -23.02 17.80 12.46
N ALA A 931 -22.03 17.13 11.87
CA ALA A 931 -21.60 17.34 10.49
C ALA A 931 -22.22 16.33 9.51
N ALA A 932 -23.12 15.48 9.99
CA ALA A 932 -23.83 14.53 9.14
C ALA A 932 -24.54 15.22 7.99
N ASN A 933 -24.65 14.50 6.87
CA ASN A 933 -25.41 14.98 5.71
C ASN A 933 -26.89 15.22 6.07
N VAL A 934 -27.60 15.97 5.22
CA VAL A 934 -28.98 16.41 5.49
C VAL A 934 -29.96 15.25 5.75
N TYR A 935 -29.73 14.08 5.14
CA TYR A 935 -30.61 12.92 5.26
C TYR A 935 -30.49 12.19 6.60
N THR A 936 -29.36 12.34 7.28
CA THR A 936 -29.05 11.68 8.55
C THR A 936 -28.69 12.66 9.66
N ALA A 937 -29.00 13.94 9.46
CA ALA A 937 -28.89 14.95 10.49
C ALA A 937 -29.93 14.69 11.60
N PRO A 938 -29.58 14.96 12.87
CA PRO A 938 -30.51 14.79 13.98
C PRO A 938 -31.71 15.75 13.85
N ASP A 939 -32.89 15.26 14.25
CA ASP A 939 -34.12 16.06 14.30
C ASP A 939 -33.91 17.31 15.17
N LYS A 940 -34.50 18.45 14.77
CA LYS A 940 -34.31 19.73 15.48
C LYS A 940 -34.66 19.60 16.96
N GLY A 941 -33.70 19.94 17.83
CA GLY A 941 -33.86 19.87 19.29
C GLY A 941 -33.58 18.51 19.92
N GLN A 942 -33.25 17.49 19.12
CA GLN A 942 -32.80 16.18 19.60
C GLN A 942 -31.28 16.15 19.81
N PRO A 943 -30.77 15.27 20.71
CA PRO A 943 -29.33 15.13 20.92
C PRO A 943 -28.62 14.60 19.66
N VAL A 944 -27.39 15.04 19.45
CA VAL A 944 -26.49 14.46 18.43
C VAL A 944 -25.99 13.11 18.93
N LEU A 945 -26.24 12.04 18.18
CA LEU A 945 -25.85 10.68 18.57
C LEU A 945 -24.83 10.04 17.62
N ALA A 946 -24.57 10.61 16.45
CA ALA A 946 -23.69 10.02 15.46
C ALA A 946 -22.26 9.84 16.02
N MET A 947 -21.67 8.66 15.82
CA MET A 947 -20.41 8.28 16.46
C MET A 947 -19.23 9.18 16.08
N SER A 948 -19.18 9.61 14.82
CA SER A 948 -18.09 10.43 14.31
C SER A 948 -18.03 11.78 15.01
N ASP A 949 -19.15 12.39 15.40
CA ASP A 949 -19.16 13.68 16.12
C ASP A 949 -18.43 13.63 17.48
N TYR A 950 -18.18 12.42 18.00
CA TYR A 950 -17.45 12.18 19.25
C TYR A 950 -16.02 11.63 19.04
N GLY A 951 -15.52 11.60 17.81
CA GLY A 951 -14.17 11.10 17.49
C GLY A 951 -14.05 9.58 17.43
N PHE A 952 -15.18 8.88 17.25
CA PHE A 952 -15.22 7.44 17.02
C PHE A 952 -15.65 7.18 15.58
N HIS A 953 -14.82 6.52 14.77
CA HIS A 953 -15.04 6.45 13.32
C HIS A 953 -15.17 5.03 12.76
N HIS A 954 -14.67 4.04 13.50
CA HIS A 954 -14.48 2.67 13.01
C HIS A 954 -15.12 1.64 13.94
N GLY A 955 -15.72 0.61 13.34
CA GLY A 955 -16.22 -0.56 14.05
C GLY A 955 -17.38 -0.29 15.00
N ASP A 956 -17.48 -1.15 16.00
CA ASP A 956 -18.54 -1.13 17.01
C ASP A 956 -18.52 0.15 17.87
N VAL A 957 -19.69 0.67 18.20
CA VAL A 957 -19.87 1.80 19.12
C VAL A 957 -21.01 1.51 20.09
N TRP A 958 -20.76 1.75 21.37
CA TRP A 958 -21.75 1.56 22.43
C TRP A 958 -22.41 2.87 22.85
N TYR A 959 -23.68 2.75 23.23
CA TYR A 959 -24.49 3.81 23.81
C TYR A 959 -25.17 3.32 25.09
N ARG A 960 -25.25 4.21 26.08
CA ARG A 960 -26.04 4.00 27.30
C ARG A 960 -26.97 5.18 27.52
N GLY A 961 -28.28 4.93 27.43
CA GLY A 961 -29.34 5.93 27.54
C GLY A 961 -30.14 5.74 28.83
N ARG A 962 -30.12 6.73 29.72
CA ARG A 962 -30.92 6.74 30.95
C ARG A 962 -32.19 7.56 30.75
N PHE A 963 -33.34 6.99 31.11
CA PHE A 963 -34.63 7.67 31.01
C PHE A 963 -35.51 7.29 32.20
N THR A 964 -36.53 8.11 32.47
CA THR A 964 -37.47 7.89 33.57
C THR A 964 -38.88 7.79 33.03
N THR A 965 -39.63 6.79 33.49
CA THR A 965 -41.06 6.65 33.21
C THR A 965 -41.89 7.00 34.44
N SER A 966 -42.99 7.74 34.23
CA SER A 966 -43.92 8.10 35.31
C SER A 966 -45.10 7.13 35.44
N THR A 967 -45.36 6.31 34.43
CA THR A 967 -46.46 5.32 34.39
C THR A 967 -46.01 4.06 33.68
N ALA A 968 -46.66 2.92 33.98
CA ALA A 968 -46.38 1.64 33.35
C ALA A 968 -47.03 1.43 31.97
N ASN A 969 -47.44 2.53 31.32
CA ASN A 969 -48.09 2.49 30.01
C ASN A 969 -47.12 1.99 28.94
N PRO A 970 -47.59 1.19 27.95
CA PRO A 970 -46.75 0.75 26.85
C PRO A 970 -46.09 1.93 26.12
N GLN A 971 -44.77 1.82 25.93
CA GLN A 971 -43.95 2.79 25.20
C GLN A 971 -43.45 2.15 23.91
N GLN A 972 -43.42 2.90 22.82
CA GLN A 972 -42.74 2.49 21.59
C GLN A 972 -41.30 3.03 21.62
N LEU A 973 -40.32 2.12 21.54
CA LEU A 973 -38.93 2.44 21.29
C LEU A 973 -38.69 2.44 19.77
N GLU A 974 -38.13 3.54 19.27
CA GLU A 974 -37.65 3.65 17.88
C GLU A 974 -36.20 4.17 17.91
N LEU A 975 -35.29 3.39 17.31
CA LEU A 975 -33.87 3.72 17.19
C LEU A 975 -33.49 3.76 15.70
N PHE A 976 -33.30 4.94 15.15
CA PHE A 976 -32.78 5.11 13.79
C PHE A 976 -31.25 5.06 13.86
N PHE A 977 -30.64 4.16 13.09
CA PHE A 977 -29.21 3.88 13.17
C PHE A 977 -28.57 3.79 11.78
N GLY A 978 -27.27 4.10 11.71
CA GLY A 978 -26.44 3.90 10.54
C GLY A 978 -25.33 2.90 10.86
N ALA A 979 -25.24 1.84 10.07
CA ALA A 979 -24.31 0.73 10.34
C ALA A 979 -23.46 0.32 9.12
N GLY A 980 -23.66 0.95 7.95
CA GLY A 980 -23.01 0.55 6.71
C GLY A 980 -23.63 -0.71 6.09
N GLY A 981 -23.08 -1.21 4.97
CA GLY A 981 -23.79 -2.12 4.08
C GLY A 981 -24.08 -3.55 4.58
N ALA A 982 -23.46 -3.97 5.70
CA ALA A 982 -23.72 -5.26 6.37
C ALA A 982 -23.58 -5.12 7.90
N GLY A 983 -23.81 -3.90 8.41
CA GLY A 983 -23.76 -3.60 9.83
C GLY A 983 -24.98 -4.13 10.59
N MET A 984 -24.98 -3.94 11.92
CA MET A 984 -26.08 -4.38 12.79
C MET A 984 -26.26 -3.48 14.01
N ILE A 985 -27.40 -3.63 14.68
CA ILE A 985 -27.72 -3.09 16.01
C ILE A 985 -28.13 -4.22 16.96
N GLN A 986 -27.73 -4.14 18.23
CA GLN A 986 -28.26 -4.96 19.33
C GLN A 986 -28.69 -4.07 20.49
N VAL A 987 -29.81 -4.41 21.14
CA VAL A 987 -30.48 -3.54 22.12
C VAL A 987 -30.82 -4.32 23.40
N TRP A 988 -30.52 -3.73 24.55
CA TRP A 988 -30.91 -4.21 25.87
C TRP A 988 -31.63 -3.12 26.67
N LEU A 989 -32.54 -3.54 27.55
CA LEU A 989 -33.20 -2.69 28.55
C LEU A 989 -33.01 -3.31 29.92
N ASP A 990 -32.36 -2.59 30.83
CA ASP A 990 -32.06 -3.05 32.20
C ASP A 990 -31.34 -4.41 32.24
N GLY A 991 -30.49 -4.69 31.25
CA GLY A 991 -29.78 -5.96 31.08
C GLY A 991 -30.55 -7.05 30.32
N GLN A 992 -31.84 -6.85 30.01
CA GLN A 992 -32.62 -7.79 29.21
C GLN A 992 -32.46 -7.52 27.73
N PHE A 993 -32.10 -8.54 26.95
CA PHE A 993 -31.97 -8.42 25.50
C PHE A 993 -33.35 -8.24 24.85
N LEU A 994 -33.51 -7.15 24.10
CA LEU A 994 -34.75 -6.83 23.39
C LEU A 994 -34.75 -7.36 21.96
N GLY A 995 -33.58 -7.45 21.34
CA GLY A 995 -33.43 -7.96 19.98
C GLY A 995 -32.23 -7.37 19.25
N GLN A 996 -32.06 -7.84 18.01
CA GLN A 996 -31.07 -7.37 17.07
C GLN A 996 -31.71 -7.15 15.70
N GLN A 997 -31.08 -6.30 14.89
CA GLN A 997 -31.47 -6.04 13.50
C GLN A 997 -30.22 -5.77 12.66
N GLU A 998 -30.25 -6.21 11.41
CA GLU A 998 -29.16 -6.03 10.45
C GLU A 998 -29.66 -5.24 9.24
N ASN A 999 -28.75 -4.54 8.56
CA ASN A 999 -29.06 -3.90 7.29
C ASN A 999 -29.20 -4.94 6.17
N ASP A 1000 -30.03 -4.65 5.17
CA ASP A 1000 -30.27 -5.55 4.04
C ASP A 1000 -29.08 -5.58 3.05
N THR A 1001 -28.69 -6.79 2.64
CA THR A 1001 -27.47 -7.08 1.87
C THR A 1001 -27.78 -7.73 0.51
N GLY A 1002 -26.77 -8.25 -0.21
CA GLY A 1002 -27.01 -9.01 -1.46
C GLY A 1002 -27.21 -8.14 -2.70
N ARG A 1003 -26.82 -6.86 -2.64
CA ARG A 1003 -26.80 -5.94 -3.79
C ARG A 1003 -25.51 -5.12 -3.82
N PRO A 1004 -25.05 -4.70 -5.01
CA PRO A 1004 -23.84 -3.91 -5.16
C PRO A 1004 -23.95 -2.49 -4.58
N PHE A 1005 -25.12 -2.02 -4.16
CA PHE A 1005 -25.25 -0.76 -3.42
C PHE A 1005 -26.23 -0.99 -2.26
N PRO A 1006 -25.76 -1.52 -1.12
CA PRO A 1006 -26.62 -1.88 0.01
C PRO A 1006 -27.15 -0.63 0.73
N GLU A 1007 -28.31 -0.76 1.38
CA GLU A 1007 -28.77 0.23 2.36
C GLU A 1007 -27.81 0.25 3.56
N THR A 1008 -27.58 1.44 4.10
CA THR A 1008 -26.56 1.67 5.14
C THR A 1008 -27.13 2.20 6.45
N THR A 1009 -28.43 2.50 6.46
CA THR A 1009 -29.21 2.95 7.62
C THR A 1009 -30.52 2.20 7.72
N ASP A 1010 -31.01 1.98 8.93
CA ASP A 1010 -32.32 1.37 9.18
C ASP A 1010 -32.88 1.79 10.56
N THR A 1011 -34.09 1.35 10.92
CA THR A 1011 -34.75 1.66 12.19
C THR A 1011 -35.14 0.41 12.96
N PHE A 1012 -34.62 0.28 14.18
CA PHE A 1012 -35.07 -0.73 15.15
C PHE A 1012 -36.31 -0.25 15.90
N LYS A 1013 -37.35 -1.09 15.95
CA LYS A 1013 -38.61 -0.77 16.64
C LYS A 1013 -39.03 -1.86 17.61
N GLN A 1014 -39.36 -1.49 18.83
CA GLN A 1014 -39.83 -2.44 19.85
C GLN A 1014 -40.89 -1.81 20.76
N TRP A 1015 -41.91 -2.59 21.12
CA TRP A 1015 -42.85 -2.20 22.17
C TRP A 1015 -42.31 -2.60 23.55
N LEU A 1016 -42.13 -1.61 24.43
CA LEU A 1016 -41.78 -1.80 25.83
C LEU A 1016 -43.08 -1.93 26.64
N LYS A 1017 -43.40 -3.17 27.05
CA LYS A 1017 -44.62 -3.49 27.80
C LYS A 1017 -44.29 -3.66 29.29
N ASN A 1018 -45.19 -3.22 30.16
CA ASN A 1018 -45.09 -3.43 31.62
C ASN A 1018 -43.81 -2.86 32.27
N LEU A 1019 -43.28 -1.76 31.74
CA LEU A 1019 -42.12 -1.09 32.31
C LEU A 1019 -42.54 -0.40 33.63
N PRO A 1020 -41.98 -0.72 34.81
CA PRO A 1020 -42.37 -0.07 36.05
C PRO A 1020 -42.08 1.44 36.01
N ALA A 1021 -42.70 2.22 36.90
CA ALA A 1021 -42.31 3.62 37.05
C ALA A 1021 -40.93 3.69 37.72
N GLY A 1022 -40.01 4.48 37.17
CA GLY A 1022 -38.64 4.57 37.67
C GLY A 1022 -37.62 4.93 36.61
N GLU A 1023 -36.35 4.89 36.99
CA GLU A 1023 -35.22 5.04 36.07
C GLU A 1023 -34.93 3.70 35.37
N HIS A 1024 -34.64 3.78 34.08
CA HIS A 1024 -34.30 2.66 33.21
C HIS A 1024 -33.06 2.97 32.39
N VAL A 1025 -32.36 1.92 31.99
CA VAL A 1025 -31.14 2.01 31.19
C VAL A 1025 -31.30 1.22 29.89
N LEU A 1026 -31.23 1.93 28.76
CA LEU A 1026 -30.99 1.33 27.46
C LEU A 1026 -29.49 1.16 27.23
N ALA A 1027 -29.07 -0.04 26.85
CA ALA A 1027 -27.75 -0.28 26.28
C ALA A 1027 -27.90 -0.66 24.81
N VAL A 1028 -27.15 0.00 23.94
CA VAL A 1028 -27.22 -0.22 22.50
C VAL A 1028 -25.80 -0.34 21.96
N VAL A 1029 -25.54 -1.34 21.13
CA VAL A 1029 -24.33 -1.40 20.32
C VAL A 1029 -24.72 -1.35 18.85
N VAL A 1030 -24.01 -0.53 18.09
CA VAL A 1030 -24.12 -0.49 16.63
C VAL A 1030 -22.78 -0.90 16.05
N ARG A 1031 -22.77 -1.94 15.22
CA ARG A 1031 -21.58 -2.35 14.46
C ARG A 1031 -21.56 -1.59 13.14
N ASN A 1032 -20.75 -0.54 13.08
CA ASN A 1032 -20.47 0.16 11.83
C ASN A 1032 -19.42 -0.61 11.03
N ASN A 1033 -19.82 -1.19 9.90
CA ASN A 1033 -18.89 -1.90 9.04
C ASN A 1033 -18.17 -1.01 8.00
N SER A 1034 -18.57 0.27 7.84
CA SER A 1034 -17.82 1.37 7.16
C SER A 1034 -18.71 2.56 6.74
N HIS A 1035 -18.07 3.66 6.32
CA HIS A 1035 -18.69 4.88 5.76
C HIS A 1035 -18.74 4.85 4.23
N ASN A 1036 -19.77 5.50 3.66
CA ASN A 1036 -19.96 5.62 2.21
C ASN A 1036 -18.78 6.33 1.53
N TRP A 1037 -18.66 6.13 0.23
CA TRP A 1037 -17.78 6.92 -0.62
C TRP A 1037 -18.31 8.33 -0.84
N ASP A 1038 -17.49 9.16 -1.48
CA ASP A 1038 -17.85 10.52 -1.87
C ASP A 1038 -17.72 10.73 -3.38
N LEU A 1039 -17.94 9.69 -4.19
CA LEU A 1039 -17.64 9.65 -5.63
C LEU A 1039 -18.22 10.85 -6.42
N PHE A 1040 -19.41 11.33 -6.03
CA PHE A 1040 -20.09 12.45 -6.69
C PHE A 1040 -19.83 13.83 -6.07
N ALA A 1041 -18.95 13.92 -5.06
CA ALA A 1041 -18.66 15.14 -4.31
C ALA A 1041 -19.94 15.77 -3.71
N ASP A 1042 -20.73 14.92 -3.03
CA ASP A 1042 -22.06 15.23 -2.48
C ASP A 1042 -22.15 15.02 -0.96
N ASP A 1043 -20.99 14.87 -0.29
CA ASP A 1043 -20.87 14.57 1.14
C ASP A 1043 -21.56 13.24 1.56
N ALA A 1044 -21.74 12.29 0.63
CA ALA A 1044 -22.32 10.99 0.93
C ALA A 1044 -21.51 10.24 2.01
N HIS A 1045 -20.18 10.43 2.04
CA HIS A 1045 -19.29 9.88 3.07
C HIS A 1045 -19.64 10.35 4.48
N LYS A 1046 -20.32 11.50 4.65
CA LYS A 1046 -20.76 12.04 5.95
C LYS A 1046 -22.11 11.50 6.41
N GLU A 1047 -22.67 10.49 5.75
CA GLU A 1047 -23.84 9.81 6.28
C GLU A 1047 -23.55 9.26 7.69
N ALA A 1048 -24.40 9.60 8.66
CA ALA A 1048 -24.15 9.28 10.05
C ALA A 1048 -24.00 7.76 10.28
N ARG A 1049 -23.15 7.40 11.25
CA ARG A 1049 -22.99 6.03 11.77
C ARG A 1049 -23.21 5.99 13.28
N GLY A 1050 -23.54 4.81 13.79
CA GLY A 1050 -23.99 4.64 15.16
C GLY A 1050 -25.50 4.91 15.30
N LEU A 1051 -25.94 5.33 16.48
CA LEU A 1051 -27.30 5.84 16.65
C LEU A 1051 -27.41 7.23 16.01
N ILE A 1052 -28.44 7.43 15.20
CA ILE A 1052 -28.73 8.70 14.52
C ILE A 1052 -29.81 9.46 15.29
N ALA A 1053 -30.89 8.75 15.66
CA ALA A 1053 -31.97 9.29 16.48
C ALA A 1053 -32.56 8.19 17.37
N ALA A 1054 -33.09 8.58 18.53
CA ALA A 1054 -33.75 7.67 19.46
C ALA A 1054 -35.02 8.32 20.03
N SER A 1055 -36.13 7.59 20.02
CA SER A 1055 -37.42 8.05 20.54
C SER A 1055 -38.05 6.98 21.43
N ILE A 1056 -38.57 7.42 22.58
CA ILE A 1056 -39.49 6.64 23.41
C ILE A 1056 -40.82 7.40 23.44
N THR A 1057 -41.84 6.80 22.83
CA THR A 1057 -43.14 7.42 22.61
C THR A 1057 -44.22 6.67 23.38
N PRO A 1058 -44.96 7.33 24.29
CA PRO A 1058 -46.13 6.72 24.91
C PRO A 1058 -47.18 6.38 23.84
N LYS A 1059 -47.97 5.32 24.03
CA LYS A 1059 -49.06 5.00 23.08
C LYS A 1059 -49.99 6.22 22.87
N GLY A 1060 -50.01 6.76 21.64
CA GLY A 1060 -50.80 7.96 21.29
C GLY A 1060 -50.15 9.30 21.67
N GLY A 1061 -48.90 9.31 22.15
CA GLY A 1061 -48.13 10.49 22.52
C GLY A 1061 -47.28 11.07 21.38
N GLN A 1062 -46.56 12.16 21.67
CA GLN A 1062 -45.64 12.78 20.71
C GLN A 1062 -44.31 12.02 20.62
N ARG A 1063 -43.75 11.94 19.41
CA ARG A 1063 -42.38 11.43 19.18
C ARG A 1063 -41.39 12.26 20.01
N PHE A 1064 -40.37 11.59 20.56
CA PHE A 1064 -39.41 12.17 21.52
C PHE A 1064 -40.02 12.63 22.85
N GLY A 1065 -41.22 12.15 23.19
CA GLY A 1065 -41.95 12.58 24.39
C GLY A 1065 -41.28 12.22 25.72
N THR A 1066 -40.36 11.24 25.73
CA THR A 1066 -39.57 10.87 26.93
C THR A 1066 -38.09 11.23 26.71
N PRO A 1067 -37.53 12.17 27.49
CA PRO A 1067 -36.10 12.50 27.40
C PRO A 1067 -35.19 11.33 27.76
N ILE A 1068 -34.06 11.21 27.06
CA ILE A 1068 -33.05 10.17 27.29
C ILE A 1068 -31.68 10.84 27.44
N ALA A 1069 -31.00 10.59 28.54
CA ALA A 1069 -29.64 11.05 28.80
C ALA A 1069 -28.62 10.04 28.29
N TRP A 1070 -27.92 10.37 27.21
CA TRP A 1070 -27.04 9.47 26.49
C TRP A 1070 -25.55 9.64 26.86
N LYS A 1071 -24.86 8.50 26.94
CA LYS A 1071 -23.40 8.39 26.88
C LYS A 1071 -22.99 7.48 25.73
N ILE A 1072 -21.79 7.68 25.20
CA ILE A 1072 -21.24 6.99 24.03
C ILE A 1072 -19.79 6.55 24.29
N GLN A 1073 -19.42 5.39 23.75
CA GLN A 1073 -18.05 4.87 23.80
C GLN A 1073 -17.73 4.06 22.53
N GLY A 1074 -16.77 4.56 21.73
CA GLY A 1074 -16.13 3.81 20.65
C GLY A 1074 -14.76 3.27 21.05
N ASN A 1075 -13.83 3.22 20.11
CA ASN A 1075 -12.46 2.74 20.34
C ASN A 1075 -11.73 3.51 21.45
N LYS A 1076 -10.78 2.86 22.13
CA LYS A 1076 -10.00 3.48 23.21
C LYS A 1076 -9.19 4.66 22.64
N GLY A 1077 -9.43 5.86 23.19
CA GLY A 1077 -8.76 7.10 22.82
C GLY A 1077 -9.40 7.87 21.65
N GLY A 1078 -10.37 7.29 20.92
CA GLY A 1078 -10.93 7.94 19.72
C GLY A 1078 -9.84 8.20 18.68
N GLU A 1079 -9.66 9.47 18.30
CA GLU A 1079 -8.60 9.95 17.40
C GLU A 1079 -7.19 9.87 18.03
N ASP A 1080 -7.09 9.88 19.36
CA ASP A 1080 -5.84 9.63 20.09
C ASP A 1080 -5.62 8.11 20.25
N ILE A 1081 -5.53 7.40 19.13
CA ILE A 1081 -5.58 5.94 19.07
C ILE A 1081 -4.57 5.25 20.01
N ALA A 1082 -5.01 4.14 20.61
CA ALA A 1082 -4.22 3.37 21.57
C ALA A 1082 -3.25 2.35 20.94
N ASP A 1083 -3.57 1.85 19.73
CA ASP A 1083 -2.71 0.94 18.97
C ASP A 1083 -2.04 1.69 17.81
N LEU A 1084 -0.81 2.13 18.04
CA LEU A 1084 -0.04 2.92 17.07
C LEU A 1084 0.58 2.02 16.00
N VAL A 1085 0.96 0.79 16.35
CA VAL A 1085 1.57 -0.15 15.40
C VAL A 1085 0.55 -0.55 14.33
N ARG A 1086 -0.65 -0.94 14.75
CA ARG A 1086 -1.71 -1.36 13.83
C ARG A 1086 -2.57 -0.20 13.34
N GLY A 1087 -2.48 0.96 13.99
CA GLY A 1087 -3.05 2.24 13.56
C GLY A 1087 -4.58 2.31 13.60
N PRO A 1088 -5.17 3.33 12.94
CA PRO A 1088 -6.53 3.78 13.25
C PRO A 1088 -7.64 2.78 12.87
N MET A 1089 -7.38 1.90 11.90
CA MET A 1089 -8.39 1.00 11.34
C MET A 1089 -8.45 -0.36 12.03
N ASN A 1090 -7.52 -0.70 12.95
CA ASN A 1090 -7.45 -2.06 13.50
C ASN A 1090 -8.59 -2.35 14.49
N ASN A 1091 -8.92 -1.37 15.35
CA ASN A 1091 -9.76 -1.55 16.52
C ASN A 1091 -11.05 -0.72 16.41
N GLY A 1092 -12.18 -1.35 16.72
CA GLY A 1092 -13.45 -0.71 17.02
C GLY A 1092 -13.62 -0.44 18.52
N GLY A 1093 -14.88 -0.33 18.94
CA GLY A 1093 -15.27 0.03 20.31
C GLY A 1093 -15.78 -1.12 21.16
N LEU A 1094 -15.53 -2.39 20.82
CA LEU A 1094 -15.84 -3.49 21.74
C LEU A 1094 -15.01 -3.41 23.03
N HIS A 1095 -15.53 -3.88 24.17
CA HIS A 1095 -14.79 -3.77 25.44
C HIS A 1095 -13.46 -4.53 25.38
N GLY A 1096 -13.45 -5.73 24.80
CA GLY A 1096 -12.23 -6.52 24.60
C GLY A 1096 -11.23 -5.84 23.66
N GLU A 1097 -11.67 -5.06 22.67
CA GLU A 1097 -10.76 -4.24 21.85
C GLU A 1097 -10.11 -3.14 22.69
N ARG A 1098 -10.91 -2.40 23.48
CA ARG A 1098 -10.43 -1.33 24.37
C ARG A 1098 -9.47 -1.85 25.45
N MET A 1099 -9.65 -3.10 25.89
CA MET A 1099 -8.81 -3.77 26.88
C MET A 1099 -7.65 -4.60 26.29
N GLY A 1100 -7.50 -4.65 24.96
CA GLY A 1100 -6.40 -5.34 24.29
C GLY A 1100 -6.49 -6.87 24.29
N TRP A 1101 -7.69 -7.45 24.38
CA TRP A 1101 -7.89 -8.91 24.42
C TRP A 1101 -7.51 -9.62 23.12
N HIS A 1102 -7.48 -8.90 22.00
CA HIS A 1102 -7.04 -9.36 20.69
C HIS A 1102 -5.51 -9.53 20.58
N LEU A 1103 -4.74 -8.88 21.46
CA LEU A 1103 -3.27 -8.83 21.39
C LEU A 1103 -2.64 -10.21 21.63
N PRO A 1104 -1.39 -10.43 21.16
CA PRO A 1104 -0.71 -11.70 21.37
C PRO A 1104 -0.65 -12.07 22.85
N ALA A 1105 -1.09 -13.28 23.15
CA ALA A 1105 -1.20 -13.82 24.49
C ALA A 1105 0.04 -14.65 24.84
N ASP A 1106 0.51 -14.54 26.08
CA ASP A 1106 1.51 -15.48 26.61
C ASP A 1106 0.79 -16.75 27.08
N PRO A 1107 0.99 -17.92 26.44
CA PRO A 1107 0.33 -19.15 26.86
C PRO A 1107 0.77 -19.61 28.26
N ALA A 1108 1.92 -19.13 28.77
CA ALA A 1108 2.42 -19.49 30.09
C ALA A 1108 1.83 -18.63 31.23
N LYS A 1109 1.09 -17.56 30.93
CA LYS A 1109 0.54 -16.65 31.94
C LYS A 1109 -0.96 -16.88 32.14
N PRO A 1110 -1.45 -16.93 33.40
CA PRO A 1110 -2.88 -16.98 33.68
C PRO A 1110 -3.60 -15.78 33.06
N GLN A 1111 -4.71 -16.06 32.40
CA GLN A 1111 -5.52 -15.08 31.68
C GLN A 1111 -6.77 -14.78 32.51
N ALA A 1112 -6.69 -13.82 33.43
CA ALA A 1112 -7.79 -13.50 34.34
C ALA A 1112 -9.10 -13.23 33.57
N GLY A 1113 -10.20 -13.89 33.95
CA GLY A 1113 -11.51 -13.75 33.32
C GLY A 1113 -11.72 -14.58 32.04
N TRP A 1114 -10.77 -15.45 31.67
CA TRP A 1114 -10.93 -16.40 30.57
C TRP A 1114 -11.20 -17.81 31.10
N GLU A 1115 -12.21 -18.48 30.55
CA GLU A 1115 -12.60 -19.86 30.88
C GLU A 1115 -12.25 -20.82 29.75
N GLU A 1116 -12.04 -22.10 30.03
CA GLU A 1116 -11.82 -23.12 28.98
C GLU A 1116 -13.11 -23.38 28.19
N THR A 1117 -12.99 -23.60 26.89
CA THR A 1117 -14.14 -23.87 26.03
C THR A 1117 -13.76 -24.64 24.77
N THR A 1118 -14.72 -24.82 23.86
CA THR A 1118 -14.50 -25.20 22.46
C THR A 1118 -15.11 -24.16 21.53
N VAL A 1119 -14.67 -24.13 20.27
CA VAL A 1119 -15.18 -23.20 19.26
C VAL A 1119 -16.71 -23.26 19.11
N GLY A 1120 -17.25 -24.47 18.98
CA GLY A 1120 -18.67 -24.72 18.77
C GLY A 1120 -19.51 -24.78 20.05
N ALA A 1121 -18.97 -24.34 21.19
CA ALA A 1121 -19.76 -24.25 22.42
C ALA A 1121 -20.87 -23.20 22.26
N ALA A 1122 -22.03 -23.47 22.88
CA ALA A 1122 -23.16 -22.54 22.86
C ALA A 1122 -22.72 -21.14 23.36
N PRO A 1123 -23.17 -20.05 22.70
CA PRO A 1123 -22.89 -18.70 23.15
C PRO A 1123 -23.30 -18.49 24.62
N PRO A 1124 -22.54 -17.74 25.42
CA PRO A 1124 -22.83 -17.58 26.84
C PRO A 1124 -24.06 -16.70 27.13
N ALA A 1125 -24.33 -15.72 26.27
CA ALA A 1125 -25.44 -14.77 26.34
C ALA A 1125 -25.56 -13.99 25.02
N PRO A 1126 -26.67 -13.27 24.77
CA PRO A 1126 -26.77 -12.31 23.67
C PRO A 1126 -25.67 -11.24 23.77
N GLY A 1127 -25.07 -10.90 22.63
CA GLY A 1127 -23.97 -9.94 22.56
C GLY A 1127 -22.69 -10.54 21.99
N THR A 1128 -21.56 -9.95 22.37
CA THR A 1128 -20.23 -10.39 21.93
C THR A 1128 -19.52 -11.20 23.01
N TYR A 1129 -18.86 -12.27 22.60
CA TYR A 1129 -17.90 -13.02 23.40
C TYR A 1129 -16.63 -13.27 22.59
N TRP A 1130 -15.51 -13.45 23.30
CA TRP A 1130 -14.21 -13.65 22.71
C TRP A 1130 -13.82 -15.11 22.82
N LEU A 1131 -13.27 -15.66 21.75
CA LEU A 1131 -12.59 -16.96 21.72
C LEU A 1131 -11.11 -16.73 21.47
N ARG A 1132 -10.24 -17.51 22.11
CA ARG A 1132 -8.81 -17.42 21.87
C ARG A 1132 -8.10 -18.76 22.03
N THR A 1133 -7.14 -18.98 21.14
CA THR A 1133 -6.17 -20.07 21.23
C THR A 1133 -4.77 -19.60 20.81
N ASN A 1134 -3.76 -20.40 21.16
CA ASN A 1134 -2.41 -20.24 20.65
C ASN A 1134 -2.02 -21.50 19.88
N PHE A 1135 -1.29 -21.32 18.78
CA PHE A 1135 -0.77 -22.43 17.99
C PHE A 1135 0.63 -22.12 17.47
N ARG A 1136 1.43 -23.17 17.30
CA ARG A 1136 2.77 -23.07 16.77
C ARG A 1136 2.80 -23.51 15.31
N LEU A 1137 3.53 -22.78 14.49
CA LEU A 1137 3.91 -23.20 13.14
C LEU A 1137 5.39 -23.56 13.11
N ASP A 1138 5.74 -24.56 12.30
CA ASP A 1138 7.11 -24.95 11.99
C ASP A 1138 7.21 -25.24 10.49
N LEU A 1139 7.03 -24.19 9.69
CA LEU A 1139 7.01 -24.31 8.24
C LEU A 1139 8.43 -24.43 7.68
N PRO A 1140 8.65 -25.18 6.59
CA PRO A 1140 9.97 -25.33 6.00
C PRO A 1140 10.64 -23.98 5.67
N GLN A 1141 11.89 -23.78 6.09
CA GLN A 1141 12.63 -22.56 5.76
C GLN A 1141 12.86 -22.43 4.25
N GLY A 1142 12.96 -21.20 3.75
CA GLY A 1142 13.14 -20.93 2.31
C GLY A 1142 11.93 -21.29 1.45
N HIS A 1143 10.74 -21.35 2.05
CA HIS A 1143 9.46 -21.54 1.36
C HIS A 1143 8.55 -20.35 1.58
N ASP A 1144 7.82 -19.97 0.53
CA ASP A 1144 6.69 -19.05 0.61
C ASP A 1144 5.42 -19.88 0.79
N VAL A 1145 4.89 -19.87 2.00
CA VAL A 1145 3.67 -20.60 2.38
C VAL A 1145 2.56 -19.58 2.64
N GLN A 1146 1.46 -19.70 1.93
CA GLN A 1146 0.27 -18.86 2.09
C GLN A 1146 -0.80 -19.70 2.77
N LEU A 1147 -1.28 -19.23 3.91
CA LEU A 1147 -2.30 -19.93 4.70
C LEU A 1147 -3.61 -19.14 4.70
N GLY A 1148 -4.71 -19.86 4.85
CA GLY A 1148 -6.03 -19.30 5.04
C GLY A 1148 -6.68 -19.83 6.32
N LEU A 1149 -7.52 -19.01 6.95
CA LEU A 1149 -8.45 -19.44 7.98
C LEU A 1149 -9.80 -19.76 7.34
N ALA A 1150 -10.18 -21.02 7.34
CA ALA A 1150 -11.43 -21.49 6.76
C ALA A 1150 -12.49 -21.70 7.85
N PHE A 1151 -13.70 -21.17 7.64
CA PHE A 1151 -14.89 -21.39 8.48
C PHE A 1151 -15.84 -22.39 7.82
N GLY A 1152 -16.36 -23.32 8.61
CA GLY A 1152 -17.37 -24.32 8.24
C GLY A 1152 -17.15 -24.99 6.88
N ASP A 1153 -18.26 -25.20 6.16
CA ASP A 1153 -18.24 -25.64 4.76
C ASP A 1153 -17.86 -24.46 3.85
N THR A 1154 -16.70 -24.56 3.21
CA THR A 1154 -16.16 -23.54 2.30
C THR A 1154 -16.69 -23.69 0.87
N THR A 1155 -17.48 -24.73 0.58
CA THR A 1155 -18.13 -24.92 -0.73
C THR A 1155 -19.43 -24.13 -0.86
N GLN A 1156 -19.96 -23.63 0.26
CA GLN A 1156 -21.15 -22.78 0.33
C GLN A 1156 -20.75 -21.35 0.71
N PRO A 1157 -21.36 -20.31 0.09
CA PRO A 1157 -21.04 -18.92 0.42
C PRO A 1157 -21.57 -18.48 1.80
N ARG A 1158 -22.56 -19.19 2.36
CA ARG A 1158 -23.24 -18.85 3.63
C ARG A 1158 -23.88 -20.09 4.27
N SER A 1159 -24.33 -19.96 5.52
CA SER A 1159 -25.04 -20.97 6.30
C SER A 1159 -26.27 -20.36 7.01
N GLU A 1160 -27.12 -21.19 7.63
CA GLU A 1160 -28.27 -20.72 8.43
C GLU A 1160 -27.87 -20.19 9.83
N VAL A 1161 -26.58 -20.20 10.16
CA VAL A 1161 -26.09 -19.79 11.48
C VAL A 1161 -26.07 -18.26 11.55
N GLU A 1162 -26.81 -17.67 12.50
CA GLU A 1162 -26.87 -16.21 12.69
C GLU A 1162 -25.79 -15.73 13.67
N ASN A 1163 -24.54 -15.72 13.19
CA ASN A 1163 -23.44 -15.09 13.90
C ASN A 1163 -22.47 -14.38 12.98
N ARG A 1164 -21.62 -13.57 13.61
CA ARG A 1164 -20.51 -12.88 12.96
C ARG A 1164 -19.29 -12.87 13.86
N ALA A 1165 -18.10 -12.84 13.27
CA ALA A 1165 -16.84 -12.82 14.00
C ALA A 1165 -15.86 -11.79 13.42
N LEU A 1166 -15.20 -11.02 14.29
CA LEU A 1166 -13.96 -10.32 13.94
C LEU A 1166 -12.79 -11.27 14.13
N ILE A 1167 -11.85 -11.29 13.19
CA ILE A 1167 -10.72 -12.22 13.16
C ILE A 1167 -9.44 -11.48 13.52
N PHE A 1168 -8.80 -11.83 14.63
CA PHE A 1168 -7.52 -11.27 15.03
C PHE A 1168 -6.42 -12.33 15.03
N VAL A 1169 -5.34 -12.08 14.30
CA VAL A 1169 -4.12 -12.91 14.33
C VAL A 1169 -2.96 -12.07 14.82
N ASN A 1170 -2.37 -12.47 15.95
CA ASN A 1170 -1.32 -11.70 16.62
C ASN A 1170 -1.70 -10.22 16.84
N GLY A 1171 -2.99 -9.98 17.14
CA GLY A 1171 -3.60 -8.66 17.32
C GLY A 1171 -3.99 -7.90 16.06
N TRP A 1172 -3.63 -8.37 14.87
CA TRP A 1172 -4.04 -7.76 13.60
C TRP A 1172 -5.45 -8.20 13.24
N ASN A 1173 -6.35 -7.24 13.06
CA ASN A 1173 -7.70 -7.50 12.57
C ASN A 1173 -7.63 -7.86 11.08
N LEU A 1174 -7.77 -9.15 10.77
CA LEU A 1174 -7.70 -9.70 9.42
C LEU A 1174 -9.08 -9.88 8.78
N GLY A 1175 -10.13 -9.30 9.37
CA GLY A 1175 -11.41 -9.18 8.70
C GLY A 1175 -12.62 -9.63 9.50
N GLN A 1176 -13.73 -9.66 8.78
CA GLN A 1176 -15.06 -9.94 9.32
C GLN A 1176 -15.64 -11.17 8.62
N PHE A 1177 -16.11 -12.12 9.41
CA PHE A 1177 -16.90 -13.26 8.98
C PHE A 1177 -18.36 -13.04 9.39
N ILE A 1178 -19.31 -13.26 8.48
CA ILE A 1178 -20.75 -13.21 8.77
C ILE A 1178 -21.37 -14.47 8.14
N ALA A 1179 -21.79 -15.42 8.97
CA ALA A 1179 -22.10 -16.77 8.53
C ALA A 1179 -23.32 -16.84 7.61
N HIS A 1180 -24.37 -16.07 7.89
CA HIS A 1180 -25.62 -16.03 7.12
C HIS A 1180 -25.63 -15.02 5.96
N VAL A 1181 -24.65 -14.11 5.91
CA VAL A 1181 -24.52 -13.13 4.81
C VAL A 1181 -23.51 -13.62 3.76
N GLY A 1182 -22.29 -13.97 4.18
CA GLY A 1182 -21.22 -14.36 3.25
C GLY A 1182 -20.76 -13.22 2.31
N PRO A 1183 -20.05 -13.53 1.21
CA PRO A 1183 -19.67 -14.87 0.74
C PRO A 1183 -18.37 -15.43 1.35
N GLN A 1184 -17.59 -14.61 2.05
CA GLN A 1184 -16.22 -14.99 2.39
C GLN A 1184 -16.17 -16.05 3.50
N ARG A 1185 -15.63 -17.22 3.16
CA ARG A 1185 -15.43 -18.37 4.08
C ARG A 1185 -13.97 -18.68 4.37
N VAL A 1186 -13.05 -18.14 3.55
CA VAL A 1186 -11.61 -18.33 3.67
C VAL A 1186 -10.93 -16.96 3.72
N PHE A 1187 -10.16 -16.73 4.77
CA PHE A 1187 -9.47 -15.46 5.04
C PHE A 1187 -7.97 -15.66 4.90
N VAL A 1188 -7.33 -14.93 3.99
CA VAL A 1188 -5.88 -15.01 3.79
C VAL A 1188 -5.17 -14.50 5.03
N LEU A 1189 -4.18 -15.26 5.51
CA LEU A 1189 -3.35 -14.91 6.64
C LEU A 1189 -1.93 -14.59 6.13
N PRO A 1190 -1.56 -13.31 5.97
CA PRO A 1190 -0.26 -12.95 5.40
C PRO A 1190 0.90 -13.43 6.28
N PRO A 1191 1.95 -14.07 5.71
CA PRO A 1191 3.16 -14.32 6.47
C PRO A 1191 3.84 -13.00 6.87
N GLY A 1192 4.49 -12.99 8.03
CA GLY A 1192 4.99 -11.79 8.68
C GLY A 1192 4.02 -11.29 9.76
N ILE A 1193 2.70 -11.28 9.47
CA ILE A 1193 1.67 -11.22 10.52
C ILE A 1193 1.53 -12.58 11.18
N LEU A 1194 1.43 -13.66 10.39
CA LEU A 1194 1.72 -14.99 10.90
C LEU A 1194 3.23 -15.13 11.13
N ASN A 1195 3.60 -15.68 12.27
CA ASN A 1195 4.93 -16.19 12.51
C ASN A 1195 5.01 -17.63 11.93
N PRO A 1196 5.71 -17.84 10.79
CA PRO A 1196 5.74 -19.15 10.13
C PRO A 1196 6.55 -20.21 10.90
N ASN A 1197 7.38 -19.79 11.86
CA ASN A 1197 8.30 -20.65 12.60
C ASN A 1197 8.25 -20.38 14.11
N GLY A 1198 7.04 -20.15 14.64
CA GLY A 1198 6.86 -19.92 16.06
C GLY A 1198 5.41 -19.83 16.50
N GLU A 1199 5.22 -19.26 17.69
CA GLU A 1199 3.91 -19.10 18.32
C GLU A 1199 3.07 -18.02 17.61
N ASN A 1200 1.78 -18.29 17.49
CA ASN A 1200 0.77 -17.39 16.99
C ASN A 1200 -0.45 -17.41 17.93
N THR A 1201 -1.07 -16.26 18.15
CA THR A 1201 -2.35 -16.12 18.85
C THR A 1201 -3.47 -15.87 17.84
N LEU A 1202 -4.48 -16.74 17.84
CA LEU A 1202 -5.75 -16.51 17.12
C LEU A 1202 -6.82 -16.11 18.14
N THR A 1203 -7.41 -14.95 17.93
CA THR A 1203 -8.49 -14.41 18.76
C THR A 1203 -9.68 -14.03 17.88
N LEU A 1204 -10.89 -14.42 18.27
CA LEU A 1204 -12.12 -14.14 17.55
C LEU A 1204 -13.09 -13.39 18.47
N ALA A 1205 -13.67 -12.29 18.01
CA ALA A 1205 -14.79 -11.62 18.71
C ALA A 1205 -16.09 -12.02 18.02
N VAL A 1206 -16.85 -12.92 18.62
CA VAL A 1206 -18.07 -13.51 18.05
C VAL A 1206 -19.30 -12.81 18.61
N THR A 1207 -20.17 -12.31 17.73
CA THR A 1207 -21.42 -11.62 18.08
C THR A 1207 -22.63 -12.41 17.59
N THR A 1208 -23.62 -12.56 18.47
CA THR A 1208 -24.82 -13.39 18.25
C THR A 1208 -25.95 -12.96 19.18
N ASP A 1209 -27.15 -13.52 18.97
CA ASP A 1209 -28.33 -13.37 19.81
C ASP A 1209 -28.33 -14.27 21.06
N GLY A 1210 -27.28 -15.08 21.25
CA GLY A 1210 -27.11 -15.94 22.42
C GLY A 1210 -27.73 -17.33 22.27
N GLN A 1211 -28.39 -17.64 21.15
CA GLN A 1211 -28.99 -18.96 20.95
C GLN A 1211 -27.92 -20.02 20.64
N ALA A 1212 -28.12 -21.24 21.15
CA ALA A 1212 -27.19 -22.35 20.96
C ALA A 1212 -27.00 -22.74 19.47
N ALA A 1213 -28.04 -22.60 18.65
CA ALA A 1213 -27.98 -22.87 17.21
C ALA A 1213 -27.06 -21.88 16.46
N ASN A 1214 -26.79 -20.71 17.06
CA ASN A 1214 -25.96 -19.64 16.49
C ASN A 1214 -24.51 -19.68 17.00
N ALA A 1215 -24.07 -20.80 17.57
CA ALA A 1215 -22.67 -21.03 17.92
C ALA A 1215 -21.74 -20.91 16.70
N LEU A 1216 -20.49 -20.49 16.93
CA LEU A 1216 -19.52 -20.34 15.85
C LEU A 1216 -19.25 -21.69 15.18
N GLU A 1217 -19.25 -21.67 13.84
CA GLU A 1217 -18.92 -22.84 13.04
C GLU A 1217 -17.46 -23.29 13.27
N THR A 1218 -17.16 -24.53 12.88
CA THR A 1218 -15.79 -25.07 12.97
C THR A 1218 -14.82 -24.25 12.12
N LEU A 1219 -13.55 -24.19 12.55
CA LEU A 1219 -12.49 -23.52 11.80
C LEU A 1219 -11.24 -24.39 11.66
N ARG A 1220 -10.51 -24.18 10.56
CA ARG A 1220 -9.26 -24.88 10.24
C ARG A 1220 -8.29 -23.98 9.48
N LEU A 1221 -6.99 -24.23 9.64
CA LEU A 1221 -5.98 -23.68 8.74
C LEU A 1221 -5.95 -24.48 7.45
N VAL A 1222 -5.87 -23.79 6.31
CA VAL A 1222 -5.74 -24.43 4.99
C VAL A 1222 -4.54 -23.84 4.23
N PRO A 1223 -3.79 -24.66 3.49
CA PRO A 1223 -2.82 -24.13 2.53
C PRO A 1223 -3.56 -23.51 1.35
N LEU A 1224 -3.20 -22.27 1.00
CA LEU A 1224 -3.69 -21.59 -0.20
C LEU A 1224 -2.68 -21.71 -1.34
N ALA A 1225 -1.39 -21.58 -1.02
CA ALA A 1225 -0.29 -21.75 -1.96
C ALA A 1225 0.99 -22.11 -1.23
N VAL A 1226 1.85 -22.91 -1.87
CA VAL A 1226 3.17 -23.27 -1.35
C VAL A 1226 4.18 -23.23 -2.50
N ALA A 1227 5.27 -22.50 -2.30
CA ALA A 1227 6.38 -22.49 -3.24
C ALA A 1227 7.71 -22.58 -2.49
N ARG A 1228 8.69 -23.27 -3.08
CA ARG A 1228 10.08 -23.21 -2.61
C ARG A 1228 10.74 -21.99 -3.25
N GLY A 1229 11.27 -21.09 -2.43
CA GLY A 1229 11.73 -19.76 -2.86
C GLY A 1229 11.03 -18.65 -2.09
N GLY A 1230 10.63 -17.60 -2.79
CA GLY A 1230 10.05 -16.40 -2.21
C GLY A 1230 11.07 -15.29 -1.95
N VAL A 1231 10.58 -14.20 -1.36
CA VAL A 1231 11.41 -13.10 -0.86
C VAL A 1231 11.76 -13.33 0.61
N PRO A 1232 12.88 -12.78 1.11
CA PRO A 1232 13.14 -12.75 2.55
C PRO A 1232 11.94 -12.15 3.30
N LEU A 1233 11.50 -12.84 4.34
CA LEU A 1233 10.35 -12.43 5.16
C LEU A 1233 10.85 -11.74 6.42
N GLU A 1234 10.30 -10.56 6.70
CA GLU A 1234 10.45 -9.89 7.99
C GLU A 1234 9.17 -10.02 8.80
N ALA A 1235 9.29 -10.30 10.09
CA ALA A 1235 8.14 -10.33 10.98
C ALA A 1235 7.62 -8.91 11.19
N VAL A 1236 6.31 -8.75 11.10
CA VAL A 1236 5.67 -7.47 11.41
C VAL A 1236 5.64 -7.31 12.94
N PRO A 1237 5.81 -6.10 13.50
CA PRO A 1237 5.73 -5.89 14.94
C PRO A 1237 4.39 -6.38 15.54
N GLN A 1238 4.48 -7.12 16.64
CA GLN A 1238 3.33 -7.74 17.32
C GLN A 1238 3.35 -7.40 18.82
N PRO A 1239 3.16 -6.12 19.20
CA PRO A 1239 3.17 -5.72 20.60
C PRO A 1239 2.04 -6.42 21.37
N ARG A 1240 2.36 -6.85 22.61
CA ARG A 1240 1.42 -7.51 23.54
C ARG A 1240 0.58 -6.54 24.36
N ASN A 1241 0.83 -5.24 24.24
CA ASN A 1241 0.12 -4.18 24.95
C ASN A 1241 -0.23 -3.05 23.99
N LEU A 1242 -1.32 -2.33 24.25
CA LEU A 1242 -1.61 -1.06 23.60
C LEU A 1242 -0.52 -0.04 24.00
N GLN A 1243 -0.12 0.80 23.05
CA GLN A 1243 1.00 1.74 23.26
C GLN A 1243 0.58 3.04 23.95
N ARG A 1244 -0.73 3.33 24.03
CA ARG A 1244 -1.31 4.42 24.83
C ARG A 1244 -2.46 3.96 25.73
#